data_AF-A0ABD3XFH0-F1
#
_entry.id   AF-A0ABD3XFH0-F1
#
_cell.length_a   1.000
_cell.length_b   1.000
_cell.length_c   1.000
_cell.angle_alpha   90.00
_cell.angle_beta   90.00
_cell.angle_gamma   90.00
#
_symmetry.space_group_name_H-M   'P 1'
#
loop_
_entity.id
_entity.type
_entity.pdbx_description
1 polymer ?
#
loop_
_entity_poly.entity_id
_entity_poly.type
_entity_poly.pdbx_seq_one_letter_code
_entity_poly.pdbx_strand_id
1 'polypeptide(L)'
;MAIVVFICSFTAMALAFFPLPSTGDTVPNMIEIPGDVMVAGIFSIQEIKNGICSTIDLQSVMNFEAIRWYFDNLNSSASLPFRIGKHTHVMVKTFEKLGWTRYAIVHESTKYAKESAHALKKAVDEIAMCVSYFNVLNITFSGDVNLNEISNVVEDILIRSSPPVNGVVFFGTASTAQLIMIKANSKFIASLPIFFMSEGIGLNTKVFYDGNVFIWKALGSYAVSVPFRKVTEFHTYWTSLFRNTSKLLEKSQSNPWLLDAFEKVSNCRPSSINLCNGLTDIQITNASIMYSVYTRYALLAAHTMSRTLLSVIKSSCDGNAQICPTFLDSFQPMMMSEELESITFDTEKDFGWRVPSLSEQFFFNSSGEVIFLSDTPIFELYNLQKGNKTSNIVDYEKIGTFKDGDLILKTEPIRDYDKDQKELVWPNIRRAQCLNGYICRECIGPDIPDLMIHISGDMYVVAMLPVHDKNGALGCDGIRVTNGYQLVEAFKYAVDKFNIGGEYSSSFGRNIRIGLIVLNTCNSGLVVKRKILEIHSKGVIKGQNTIDINKRVIGYVGELGSSVSIASAQVLTQLGYVQVSYASTSSQLSSRNDFPYFMRVVTPDNKQADVMVELIKQLNSEYVQLIYSEETYGIGGRDSLLAATKGKKICIVQPPISLKDSIDENFSGFYERLRQNPQAKIVIVFLRTHLAVLLMSTLSSQMKKGEFIFIGSEAWGKNVDIVQKGTPANLIGSFTVAMEMSSKEILVNNIKGLFPERNGSTPWMQAYLENKLSCYFNWSYNRVQTNQCTQDKIKELWPDGWIMFAANAAISLLIGAGKFFRSKCSTWTGELCDNYISNPSGLVQEIKNVALDLQGTGVPVKVFDSNGDGNIGYTIYNIQQTFTDINYVKVGQYLLDAGITLVTKNLQYPNGVPVEAPCPNTQACEACFSAGPPSPTDALKKSDAVVLVLGTLVGLFGAAAIGLILGILICRRRGHTNNSTYLTATYEAPQRTDNPSGCEFPSEDRFTPPGSCSVGPTQSKI
;
A
#
# COMPACT_ATOMS: atom_id res chain seq x y z
N MET A 1 59.32 24.14 40.14
CA MET A 1 59.60 22.89 40.87
C MET A 1 58.75 22.95 42.14
N ALA A 2 58.06 21.86 42.49
CA ALA A 2 56.77 21.88 43.19
C ALA A 2 55.62 22.51 42.37
N ILE A 3 54.38 22.08 42.68
CA ILE A 3 53.08 22.50 42.12
C ILE A 3 52.90 22.27 40.60
N VAL A 4 52.40 21.07 40.26
CA VAL A 4 51.22 20.73 39.41
C VAL A 4 51.35 19.22 39.09
N VAL A 5 50.87 18.38 40.02
CA VAL A 5 50.60 16.95 39.80
C VAL A 5 49.31 16.61 40.56
N PHE A 6 48.19 16.98 39.96
CA PHE A 6 46.84 16.54 40.30
C PHE A 6 46.10 16.41 38.97
N ILE A 7 45.15 15.47 38.88
CA ILE A 7 44.59 14.94 37.61
C ILE A 7 45.58 14.00 36.88
N CYS A 8 45.82 12.81 37.46
CA CYS A 8 46.09 11.59 36.68
C CYS A 8 45.93 10.29 37.50
N SER A 9 44.79 10.13 38.21
CA SER A 9 44.42 8.87 38.91
C SER A 9 42.94 8.89 39.34
N PHE A 10 42.00 8.68 38.40
CA PHE A 10 40.60 8.42 38.76
C PHE A 10 39.81 7.53 37.77
N THR A 11 40.46 6.52 37.18
CA THR A 11 39.81 5.44 36.41
C THR A 11 40.57 4.10 36.47
N ALA A 12 41.29 3.82 37.57
CA ALA A 12 42.10 2.60 37.68
C ALA A 12 42.32 2.08 39.12
N MET A 13 41.27 1.70 39.85
CA MET A 13 41.45 0.76 40.98
C MET A 13 40.16 0.03 41.40
N ALA A 14 40.14 -1.29 41.16
CA ALA A 14 39.69 -2.36 42.08
C ALA A 14 39.14 -3.58 41.33
N LEU A 15 39.92 -4.67 41.26
CA LEU A 15 39.40 -6.04 41.32
C LEU A 15 40.52 -7.04 41.63
N ALA A 16 40.79 -7.23 42.93
CA ALA A 16 41.59 -8.34 43.43
C ALA A 16 41.30 -8.56 44.92
N PHE A 17 40.52 -9.59 45.26
CA PHE A 17 40.80 -10.54 46.35
C PHE A 17 39.92 -11.80 46.15
N PHE A 18 40.38 -12.92 46.72
CA PHE A 18 40.00 -14.32 46.40
C PHE A 18 38.70 -14.79 47.11
N PRO A 19 38.10 -15.99 46.80
CA PRO A 19 38.66 -17.16 46.09
C PRO A 19 37.77 -17.85 45.01
N LEU A 20 38.30 -18.95 44.46
CA LEU A 20 37.66 -19.92 43.54
C LEU A 20 36.38 -20.56 44.13
N PRO A 21 35.37 -20.93 43.29
CA PRO A 21 35.40 -22.29 42.69
C PRO A 21 34.88 -22.44 41.23
N SER A 22 35.39 -23.49 40.57
CA SER A 22 34.76 -24.34 39.54
C SER A 22 34.02 -23.76 38.31
N THR A 23 34.58 -24.07 37.13
CA THR A 23 33.90 -24.54 35.88
C THR A 23 32.78 -23.71 35.24
N GLY A 24 33.01 -23.27 33.99
CA GLY A 24 31.95 -22.84 33.05
C GLY A 24 32.48 -21.86 31.99
N ASP A 25 32.22 -22.14 30.71
CA ASP A 25 32.73 -21.34 29.59
C ASP A 25 32.17 -19.92 29.55
N THR A 26 33.06 -18.91 29.49
CA THR A 26 32.71 -17.55 29.03
C THR A 26 33.86 -16.96 28.22
N VAL A 27 33.56 -16.52 26.99
CA VAL A 27 34.50 -15.82 26.10
C VAL A 27 34.46 -14.32 26.42
N PRO A 28 35.59 -13.59 26.51
CA PRO A 28 35.58 -12.14 26.64
C PRO A 28 34.99 -11.46 25.40
N ASN A 29 34.08 -10.51 25.59
CA ASN A 29 33.35 -9.87 24.50
C ASN A 29 34.26 -9.12 23.51
N MET A 30 33.91 -9.19 22.22
CA MET A 30 34.44 -8.28 21.21
C MET A 30 33.94 -6.84 21.48
N ILE A 31 34.77 -5.86 21.20
CA ILE A 31 34.34 -4.47 21.00
C ILE A 31 34.26 -4.26 19.49
N GLU A 32 33.04 -4.30 18.94
CA GLU A 32 32.83 -3.84 17.56
C GLU A 32 32.79 -2.30 17.54
N ILE A 33 33.51 -1.71 16.59
CA ILE A 33 33.43 -0.27 16.29
C ILE A 33 32.61 -0.13 15.00
N PRO A 34 31.47 0.58 14.99
CA PRO A 34 30.64 0.70 13.79
C PRO A 34 31.33 1.47 12.65
N GLY A 35 31.99 0.75 11.74
CA GLY A 35 32.63 1.30 10.55
C GLY A 35 33.75 0.40 10.02
N ASP A 36 33.52 -0.28 8.90
CA ASP A 36 34.41 -1.32 8.33
C ASP A 36 35.69 -0.77 7.65
N VAL A 37 36.56 -0.11 8.43
CA VAL A 37 37.97 0.11 8.05
C VAL A 37 38.91 -0.11 9.25
N MET A 38 39.33 -1.36 9.47
CA MET A 38 40.50 -1.62 10.31
C MET A 38 41.78 -1.19 9.58
N VAL A 39 42.27 0.03 9.85
CA VAL A 39 43.67 0.41 9.56
C VAL A 39 44.58 -0.19 10.64
N ALA A 40 44.67 -1.52 10.64
CA ALA A 40 45.41 -2.28 11.63
C ALA A 40 46.92 -2.30 11.31
N GLY A 41 47.67 -1.45 12.01
CA GLY A 41 49.13 -1.46 12.05
C GLY A 41 49.80 -0.70 10.89
N ILE A 42 50.33 0.49 11.19
CA ILE A 42 51.29 1.16 10.30
C ILE A 42 52.66 0.47 10.38
N PHE A 43 53.08 0.00 11.56
CA PHE A 43 54.17 -0.97 11.75
C PHE A 43 53.93 -1.85 12.98
N SER A 44 54.44 -3.09 12.96
CA SER A 44 54.67 -3.85 14.19
C SER A 44 56.02 -3.50 14.83
N ILE A 45 56.16 -3.76 16.14
CA ILE A 45 57.43 -3.60 16.88
C ILE A 45 58.57 -4.42 16.24
N GLN A 46 58.23 -5.54 15.57
CA GLN A 46 59.21 -6.39 14.88
C GLN A 46 59.71 -5.76 13.57
N GLU A 47 58.86 -5.03 12.84
CA GLU A 47 59.25 -4.33 11.60
C GLU A 47 60.05 -3.05 11.88
N ILE A 48 59.81 -2.40 13.02
CA ILE A 48 60.68 -1.34 13.55
C ILE A 48 62.08 -1.91 13.85
N LYS A 49 62.15 -3.02 14.59
CA LYS A 49 63.40 -3.70 14.99
C LYS A 49 64.21 -4.25 13.81
N ASN A 50 63.54 -4.70 12.75
CA ASN A 50 64.20 -5.31 11.58
C ASN A 50 64.80 -4.29 10.58
N GLY A 51 64.95 -3.02 10.98
CA GLY A 51 65.90 -2.10 10.34
C GLY A 51 65.31 -0.81 9.75
N ILE A 52 64.01 -0.56 9.86
CA ILE A 52 63.39 0.68 9.34
C ILE A 52 63.63 1.88 10.28
N CYS A 53 63.68 1.66 11.61
CA CYS A 53 63.91 2.72 12.59
C CYS A 53 64.73 2.19 13.78
N SER A 54 66.06 2.25 13.68
CA SER A 54 66.99 1.77 14.72
C SER A 54 67.34 2.81 15.80
N THR A 55 66.78 4.02 15.73
CA THR A 55 67.15 5.19 16.55
C THR A 55 65.93 6.02 16.96
N ILE A 56 65.05 5.45 17.80
CA ILE A 56 63.90 6.15 18.39
C ILE A 56 63.91 6.00 19.91
N ASP A 57 63.95 7.13 20.61
CA ASP A 57 63.93 7.23 22.08
C ASP A 57 62.50 7.18 22.65
N LEU A 58 62.39 6.88 23.95
CA LEU A 58 61.13 6.86 24.71
C LEU A 58 60.36 8.18 24.65
N GLN A 59 61.04 9.32 24.53
CA GLN A 59 60.40 10.63 24.40
C GLN A 59 59.53 10.73 23.13
N SER A 60 59.87 10.01 22.06
CA SER A 60 59.09 9.93 20.82
C SER A 60 57.77 9.17 20.97
N VAL A 61 57.55 8.44 22.06
CA VAL A 61 56.25 7.76 22.32
C VAL A 61 55.15 8.78 22.61
N MET A 62 55.48 9.96 23.15
CA MET A 62 54.50 11.04 23.36
C MET A 62 53.99 11.62 22.03
N ASN A 63 54.77 11.57 20.95
CA ASN A 63 54.33 12.03 19.62
C ASN A 63 53.26 11.12 19.01
N PHE A 64 53.08 9.91 19.54
CA PHE A 64 51.93 9.07 19.19
C PHE A 64 50.61 9.69 19.66
N GLU A 65 50.61 10.52 20.73
CA GLU A 65 49.43 11.29 21.14
C GLU A 65 49.16 12.48 20.21
N ALA A 66 50.18 13.11 19.62
CA ALA A 66 49.98 14.18 18.63
C ALA A 66 49.38 13.64 17.31
N ILE A 67 49.86 12.48 16.84
CA ILE A 67 49.29 11.78 15.68
C ILE A 67 47.87 11.27 15.98
N ARG A 68 47.65 10.73 17.18
CA ARG A 68 46.31 10.32 17.65
C ARG A 68 45.36 11.51 17.73
N TRP A 69 45.78 12.64 18.30
CA TRP A 69 44.99 13.88 18.39
C TRP A 69 44.62 14.42 17.00
N TYR A 70 45.50 14.29 16.01
CA TYR A 70 45.19 14.60 14.61
C TYR A 70 44.08 13.69 14.05
N PHE A 71 44.16 12.37 14.27
CA PHE A 71 43.10 11.44 13.86
C PHE A 71 41.78 11.61 14.64
N ASP A 72 41.84 11.89 15.94
CA ASP A 72 40.66 12.16 16.78
C ASP A 72 39.95 13.45 16.30
N ASN A 73 40.71 14.50 15.96
CA ASN A 73 40.17 15.79 15.48
C ASN A 73 39.87 15.86 13.99
N LEU A 74 40.33 14.93 13.14
CA LEU A 74 39.91 14.83 11.73
C LEU A 74 38.37 14.64 11.57
N ASN A 75 37.67 14.34 12.65
CA ASN A 75 36.20 14.39 12.76
C ASN A 75 35.59 15.81 12.72
N SER A 76 36.38 16.88 12.50
CA SER A 76 35.98 18.29 12.54
C SER A 76 35.08 18.78 11.39
N SER A 77 34.03 18.03 11.08
CA SER A 77 32.76 18.48 10.46
C SER A 77 32.75 19.05 9.04
N ALA A 78 33.87 19.38 8.40
CA ALA A 78 33.88 20.04 7.09
C ALA A 78 33.63 19.09 5.89
N SER A 79 34.32 17.94 5.86
CA SER A 79 34.30 17.00 4.73
C SER A 79 33.03 16.13 4.68
N LEU A 80 32.51 15.71 5.85
CA LEU A 80 31.37 14.80 5.96
C LEU A 80 30.08 15.35 5.29
N PRO A 81 29.64 16.61 5.52
CA PRO A 81 28.46 17.16 4.85
C PRO A 81 28.60 17.22 3.32
N PHE A 82 29.80 17.51 2.81
CA PHE A 82 30.05 17.61 1.37
C PHE A 82 30.05 16.23 0.70
N ARG A 83 30.67 15.23 1.33
CA ARG A 83 30.62 13.82 0.90
C ARG A 83 29.19 13.28 0.91
N ILE A 84 28.41 13.61 1.93
CA ILE A 84 26.97 13.30 2.04
C ILE A 84 26.16 13.98 0.92
N GLY A 85 26.49 15.22 0.55
CA GLY A 85 25.89 15.90 -0.59
C GLY A 85 26.09 15.14 -1.92
N LYS A 86 27.33 14.74 -2.23
CA LYS A 86 27.63 13.94 -3.44
C LYS A 86 26.93 12.58 -3.42
N HIS A 87 26.93 11.88 -2.28
CA HIS A 87 26.28 10.57 -2.12
C HIS A 87 24.74 10.66 -2.27
N THR A 88 24.14 11.71 -1.69
CA THR A 88 22.72 12.04 -1.87
C THR A 88 22.39 12.29 -3.34
N HIS A 89 23.21 13.07 -4.04
CA HIS A 89 22.94 13.46 -5.43
C HIS A 89 22.99 12.27 -6.39
N VAL A 90 23.91 11.31 -6.22
CA VAL A 90 23.92 10.07 -7.05
C VAL A 90 22.68 9.19 -6.77
N MET A 91 22.22 9.10 -5.52
CA MET A 91 20.96 8.42 -5.20
C MET A 91 19.76 9.11 -5.87
N VAL A 92 19.64 10.43 -5.74
CA VAL A 92 18.58 11.24 -6.38
C VAL A 92 18.57 11.04 -7.90
N LYS A 93 19.71 11.19 -8.57
CA LYS A 93 19.83 10.98 -10.02
C LYS A 93 19.49 9.55 -10.42
N THR A 94 19.80 8.57 -9.58
CA THR A 94 19.41 7.16 -9.82
C THR A 94 17.91 6.96 -9.71
N PHE A 95 17.26 7.54 -8.69
CA PHE A 95 15.82 7.48 -8.49
C PHE A 95 15.05 8.14 -9.64
N GLU A 96 15.52 9.29 -10.14
CA GLU A 96 14.96 9.93 -11.35
C GLU A 96 15.02 8.99 -12.56
N LYS A 97 16.17 8.36 -12.81
CA LYS A 97 16.38 7.46 -13.95
C LYS A 97 15.60 6.14 -13.83
N LEU A 98 15.48 5.57 -12.62
CA LEU A 98 14.67 4.38 -12.34
C LEU A 98 13.16 4.69 -12.26
N GLY A 99 12.76 5.97 -12.33
CA GLY A 99 11.37 6.40 -12.20
C GLY A 99 10.78 6.14 -10.81
N TRP A 100 11.60 6.18 -9.76
CA TRP A 100 11.15 6.07 -8.37
C TRP A 100 10.47 7.39 -7.92
N THR A 101 9.36 7.27 -7.21
CA THR A 101 8.53 8.38 -6.71
C THR A 101 8.04 8.18 -5.28
N ARG A 102 7.92 6.94 -4.78
CA ARG A 102 7.55 6.62 -3.39
C ARG A 102 8.37 5.45 -2.85
N TYR A 103 9.11 5.70 -1.77
CA TYR A 103 9.91 4.69 -1.08
C TYR A 103 9.96 4.96 0.43
N ALA A 104 10.60 4.06 1.15
CA ALA A 104 10.94 4.18 2.57
C ALA A 104 12.42 4.54 2.72
N ILE A 105 12.78 5.25 3.79
CA ILE A 105 14.15 5.39 4.26
C ILE A 105 14.22 4.79 5.67
N VAL A 106 15.17 3.88 5.87
CA VAL A 106 15.52 3.33 7.19
C VAL A 106 16.99 3.64 7.43
N HIS A 107 17.34 4.06 8.65
CA HIS A 107 18.73 4.36 8.98
C HIS A 107 19.09 3.96 10.41
N GLU A 108 20.36 3.64 10.66
CA GLU A 108 20.87 3.50 12.03
C GLU A 108 20.98 4.86 12.73
N SER A 109 21.05 4.85 14.06
CA SER A 109 21.30 6.05 14.88
C SER A 109 22.73 6.60 14.80
N THR A 110 23.62 6.00 13.99
CA THR A 110 24.98 6.52 13.73
C THR A 110 24.94 7.90 13.04
N LYS A 111 25.97 8.71 13.27
CA LYS A 111 26.07 10.08 12.70
C LYS A 111 25.97 10.06 11.16
N TYR A 112 26.78 9.23 10.50
CA TYR A 112 26.76 9.07 9.03
C TYR A 112 25.39 8.66 8.50
N ALA A 113 24.76 7.64 9.10
CA ALA A 113 23.48 7.12 8.62
C ALA A 113 22.36 8.15 8.78
N LYS A 114 22.30 8.81 9.95
CA LYS A 114 21.34 9.88 10.24
C LYS A 114 21.53 11.08 9.31
N GLU A 115 22.74 11.63 9.22
CA GLU A 115 23.00 12.82 8.37
C GLU A 115 22.72 12.52 6.89
N SER A 116 23.08 11.33 6.41
CA SER A 116 22.80 10.90 5.03
C SER A 116 21.30 10.69 4.76
N ALA A 117 20.57 10.05 5.67
CA ALA A 117 19.13 9.83 5.54
C ALA A 117 18.33 11.15 5.56
N HIS A 118 18.70 12.09 6.43
CA HIS A 118 18.08 13.41 6.49
C HIS A 118 18.44 14.27 5.27
N ALA A 119 19.69 14.22 4.77
CA ALA A 119 20.09 14.91 3.55
C ALA A 119 19.34 14.38 2.32
N LEU A 120 19.24 13.04 2.19
CA LEU A 120 18.45 12.42 1.13
C LEU A 120 16.99 12.84 1.20
N LYS A 121 16.35 12.74 2.39
CA LYS A 121 14.96 13.16 2.56
C LYS A 121 14.72 14.60 2.08
N LYS A 122 15.57 15.54 2.51
CA LYS A 122 15.47 16.94 2.09
C LYS A 122 15.56 17.08 0.56
N ALA A 123 16.57 16.49 -0.06
CA ALA A 123 16.82 16.62 -1.50
C ALA A 123 15.70 16.01 -2.36
N VAL A 124 14.98 14.99 -1.86
CA VAL A 124 13.94 14.28 -2.63
C VAL A 124 12.56 14.92 -2.45
N ASP A 125 12.30 15.53 -1.29
CA ASP A 125 11.11 16.35 -1.04
C ASP A 125 11.07 17.56 -1.99
N GLU A 126 12.24 18.20 -2.25
CA GLU A 126 12.41 19.34 -3.16
C GLU A 126 12.02 19.02 -4.64
N ILE A 127 12.20 17.78 -5.10
CA ILE A 127 11.89 17.34 -6.47
C ILE A 127 10.58 16.54 -6.60
N ALA A 128 9.72 16.60 -5.59
CA ALA A 128 8.41 15.91 -5.56
C ALA A 128 8.50 14.37 -5.69
N MET A 129 9.53 13.75 -5.12
CA MET A 129 9.47 12.35 -4.68
C MET A 129 8.85 12.29 -3.27
N CYS A 130 8.64 11.07 -2.75
CA CYS A 130 7.99 10.84 -1.46
C CYS A 130 8.76 9.82 -0.61
N VAL A 131 9.14 10.26 0.59
CA VAL A 131 9.59 9.39 1.68
C VAL A 131 8.37 9.00 2.52
N SER A 132 7.63 7.98 2.04
CA SER A 132 6.39 7.50 2.67
C SER A 132 6.56 6.89 4.06
N TYR A 133 7.78 6.48 4.39
CA TYR A 133 8.16 5.98 5.71
C TYR A 133 9.61 6.40 6.00
N PHE A 134 9.86 6.93 7.20
CA PHE A 134 11.17 7.37 7.65
C PHE A 134 11.33 6.95 9.12
N ASN A 135 12.27 6.06 9.41
CA ASN A 135 12.48 5.58 10.79
C ASN A 135 13.96 5.27 11.09
N VAL A 136 14.31 5.39 12.37
CA VAL A 136 15.64 5.14 12.92
C VAL A 136 15.67 3.80 13.65
N LEU A 137 16.77 3.07 13.49
CA LEU A 137 17.11 1.89 14.29
C LEU A 137 18.18 2.27 15.31
N ASN A 138 17.93 2.01 16.59
CA ASN A 138 18.85 2.36 17.66
C ASN A 138 19.93 1.28 17.79
N ILE A 139 21.18 1.63 17.45
CA ILE A 139 22.34 0.82 17.83
C ILE A 139 22.64 1.00 19.33
N THR A 140 23.00 -0.10 19.98
CA THR A 140 23.47 -0.13 21.37
C THR A 140 24.97 0.16 21.46
N PHE A 141 25.52 0.28 22.67
CA PHE A 141 26.95 0.54 22.88
C PHE A 141 27.87 -0.61 22.42
N SER A 142 27.36 -1.83 22.25
CA SER A 142 28.08 -2.96 21.64
C SER A 142 28.00 -3.00 20.11
N GLY A 143 27.22 -2.10 19.50
CA GLY A 143 26.95 -2.08 18.05
C GLY A 143 25.63 -2.77 17.66
N ASP A 144 25.09 -3.65 18.51
CA ASP A 144 23.87 -4.43 18.21
C ASP A 144 22.62 -3.55 18.05
N VAL A 145 21.74 -3.92 17.11
CA VAL A 145 20.40 -3.34 16.94
C VAL A 145 19.34 -4.24 17.57
N ASN A 146 18.34 -3.64 18.22
CA ASN A 146 17.24 -4.37 18.84
C ASN A 146 16.37 -5.12 17.79
N LEU A 147 16.33 -6.45 17.89
CA LEU A 147 15.54 -7.32 17.00
C LEU A 147 14.03 -6.99 16.99
N ASN A 148 13.50 -6.40 18.05
CA ASN A 148 12.09 -5.94 18.10
C ASN A 148 11.89 -4.66 17.30
N GLU A 149 12.85 -3.73 17.27
CA GLU A 149 12.79 -2.55 16.39
C GLU A 149 12.84 -2.97 14.91
N ILE A 150 13.76 -3.87 14.55
CA ILE A 150 13.83 -4.45 13.20
C ILE A 150 12.51 -5.15 12.84
N SER A 151 11.93 -5.92 13.78
CA SER A 151 10.64 -6.57 13.57
C SER A 151 9.50 -5.58 13.29
N ASN A 152 9.44 -4.48 14.06
CA ASN A 152 8.45 -3.42 13.86
C ASN A 152 8.64 -2.72 12.52
N VAL A 153 9.86 -2.28 12.19
CA VAL A 153 10.18 -1.58 10.92
C VAL A 153 9.84 -2.45 9.70
N VAL A 154 10.15 -3.74 9.75
CA VAL A 154 9.82 -4.70 8.69
C VAL A 154 8.30 -4.89 8.57
N GLU A 155 7.55 -4.90 9.67
CA GLU A 155 6.08 -4.95 9.63
C GLU A 155 5.44 -3.64 9.15
N ASP A 156 6.02 -2.49 9.46
CA ASP A 156 5.56 -1.20 8.95
C ASP A 156 5.68 -1.10 7.43
N ILE A 157 6.85 -1.41 6.89
CA ILE A 157 7.14 -1.31 5.45
C ILE A 157 6.33 -2.32 4.62
N LEU A 158 6.19 -3.56 5.12
CA LEU A 158 5.64 -4.68 4.36
C LEU A 158 4.14 -4.96 4.59
N ILE A 159 3.59 -4.54 5.74
CA ILE A 159 2.23 -4.95 6.18
C ILE A 159 1.36 -3.75 6.59
N ARG A 160 1.90 -2.80 7.38
CA ARG A 160 1.07 -1.70 7.95
C ARG A 160 0.97 -0.47 7.04
N SER A 161 1.95 -0.24 6.15
CA SER A 161 1.88 0.77 5.08
C SER A 161 0.76 0.45 4.09
N SER A 162 -0.04 1.46 3.69
CA SER A 162 -1.18 1.26 2.79
C SER A 162 -1.20 2.30 1.66
N PRO A 163 -0.82 1.93 0.42
CA PRO A 163 -0.30 0.62 0.00
C PRO A 163 1.11 0.33 0.59
N PRO A 164 1.54 -0.96 0.64
CA PRO A 164 2.90 -1.33 0.99
C PRO A 164 3.95 -0.61 0.14
N VAL A 165 5.17 -0.49 0.67
CA VAL A 165 6.21 0.32 0.03
C VAL A 165 7.08 -0.56 -0.88
N ASN A 166 7.14 -0.26 -2.18
CA ASN A 166 7.86 -1.07 -3.18
C ASN A 166 9.38 -0.85 -3.24
N GLY A 167 9.92 0.15 -2.53
CA GLY A 167 11.37 0.39 -2.46
C GLY A 167 11.81 0.90 -1.09
N VAL A 168 13.00 0.50 -0.66
CA VAL A 168 13.57 0.82 0.66
C VAL A 168 15.02 1.25 0.50
N VAL A 169 15.35 2.47 0.90
CA VAL A 169 16.74 2.94 0.99
C VAL A 169 17.23 2.67 2.41
N PHE A 170 18.39 2.02 2.55
CA PHE A 170 18.97 1.72 3.86
C PHE A 170 20.36 2.33 4.05
N PHE A 171 20.53 3.02 5.18
CA PHE A 171 21.79 3.60 5.65
C PHE A 171 22.22 2.95 6.96
N GLY A 172 23.32 2.21 6.95
CA GLY A 172 23.85 1.55 8.14
C GLY A 172 24.88 0.47 7.81
N THR A 173 25.15 -0.40 8.78
CA THR A 173 26.07 -1.54 8.65
C THR A 173 25.49 -2.68 7.80
N ALA A 174 26.38 -3.52 7.26
CA ALA A 174 25.99 -4.77 6.60
C ALA A 174 25.27 -5.74 7.56
N SER A 175 25.64 -5.76 8.84
CA SER A 175 25.02 -6.60 9.88
C SER A 175 23.54 -6.26 10.09
N THR A 176 23.21 -4.97 10.29
CA THR A 176 21.82 -4.51 10.40
C THR A 176 21.03 -4.77 9.13
N ALA A 177 21.64 -4.54 7.95
CA ALA A 177 21.01 -4.84 6.67
C ALA A 177 20.65 -6.34 6.54
N GLN A 178 21.53 -7.24 6.98
CA GLN A 178 21.29 -8.68 6.95
C GLN A 178 20.14 -9.09 7.88
N LEU A 179 20.06 -8.53 9.09
CA LEU A 179 18.96 -8.78 10.02
C LEU A 179 17.60 -8.30 9.47
N ILE A 180 17.58 -7.14 8.80
CA ILE A 180 16.39 -6.64 8.07
C ILE A 180 15.99 -7.64 6.97
N MET A 181 16.93 -8.12 6.17
CA MET A 181 16.66 -9.08 5.08
C MET A 181 16.11 -10.41 5.57
N ILE A 182 16.72 -11.01 6.60
CA ILE A 182 16.26 -12.26 7.22
C ILE A 182 14.82 -12.08 7.76
N LYS A 183 14.58 -11.01 8.53
CA LYS A 183 13.25 -10.73 9.10
C LYS A 183 12.19 -10.43 8.04
N ALA A 184 12.57 -9.77 6.94
CA ALA A 184 11.68 -9.51 5.82
C ALA A 184 11.35 -10.79 5.04
N ASN A 185 12.34 -11.66 4.79
CA ASN A 185 12.14 -12.94 4.14
C ASN A 185 11.24 -13.88 4.95
N SER A 186 11.30 -13.81 6.29
CA SER A 186 10.46 -14.58 7.21
C SER A 186 8.96 -14.19 7.19
N LYS A 187 8.56 -13.15 6.44
CA LYS A 187 7.15 -12.82 6.22
C LYS A 187 6.60 -13.62 5.04
N PHE A 188 5.37 -14.11 5.17
CA PHE A 188 4.63 -14.85 4.14
C PHE A 188 4.13 -13.97 2.99
N ILE A 189 5.02 -13.12 2.45
CA ILE A 189 4.78 -12.27 1.27
C ILE A 189 5.52 -12.83 0.05
N ALA A 190 4.95 -12.63 -1.14
CA ALA A 190 5.41 -13.25 -2.38
C ALA A 190 6.76 -12.69 -2.88
N SER A 191 7.00 -11.37 -2.72
CA SER A 191 8.26 -10.71 -3.06
C SER A 191 8.66 -9.71 -1.97
N LEU A 192 9.95 -9.36 -1.93
CA LEU A 192 10.46 -8.24 -1.14
C LEU A 192 10.43 -6.94 -1.97
N PRO A 193 10.37 -5.76 -1.32
CA PRO A 193 10.60 -4.50 -2.01
C PRO A 193 12.03 -4.42 -2.56
N ILE A 194 12.24 -3.49 -3.49
CA ILE A 194 13.56 -3.25 -4.05
C ILE A 194 14.40 -2.50 -3.02
N PHE A 195 15.48 -3.10 -2.52
CA PHE A 195 16.37 -2.38 -1.60
C PHE A 195 17.40 -1.55 -2.38
N PHE A 196 17.75 -0.40 -1.83
CA PHE A 196 18.84 0.44 -2.30
C PHE A 196 19.85 0.63 -1.16
N MET A 197 21.01 0.00 -1.30
CA MET A 197 22.06 0.01 -0.29
C MET A 197 22.97 1.23 -0.44
N SER A 198 23.24 1.90 0.68
CA SER A 198 24.22 2.98 0.77
C SER A 198 25.68 2.50 0.67
N GLU A 199 26.59 3.42 0.39
CA GLU A 199 28.03 3.15 0.24
C GLU A 199 28.67 2.47 1.46
N GLY A 200 28.22 2.77 2.69
CA GLY A 200 28.67 2.07 3.91
C GLY A 200 28.45 0.55 3.93
N ILE A 201 27.60 0.01 3.06
CA ILE A 201 27.37 -1.45 2.86
C ILE A 201 28.14 -1.97 1.64
N GLY A 202 28.34 -1.11 0.65
CA GLY A 202 29.07 -1.41 -0.59
C GLY A 202 28.52 -2.62 -1.32
N LEU A 203 29.42 -3.50 -1.75
CA LEU A 203 29.11 -4.70 -2.55
C LEU A 203 29.03 -5.98 -1.69
N ASN A 204 28.76 -5.87 -0.38
CA ASN A 204 28.73 -7.03 0.52
C ASN A 204 27.49 -7.91 0.27
N THR A 205 27.65 -8.99 -0.49
CA THR A 205 26.55 -9.92 -0.82
C THR A 205 26.04 -10.74 0.36
N LYS A 206 26.79 -10.86 1.48
CA LYS A 206 26.33 -11.60 2.69
C LYS A 206 25.05 -11.02 3.30
N VAL A 207 24.77 -9.73 3.07
CA VAL A 207 23.52 -9.06 3.47
C VAL A 207 22.27 -9.82 3.02
N PHE A 208 22.34 -10.59 1.93
CA PHE A 208 21.21 -11.32 1.35
C PHE A 208 21.22 -12.82 1.68
N TYR A 209 21.94 -13.26 2.72
CA TYR A 209 21.98 -14.66 3.15
C TYR A 209 21.39 -14.87 4.55
N ASP A 210 20.55 -15.89 4.69
CA ASP A 210 20.13 -16.47 5.96
C ASP A 210 20.98 -17.73 6.22
N GLY A 211 22.02 -17.58 7.04
CA GLY A 211 23.10 -18.57 7.14
C GLY A 211 23.77 -18.82 5.79
N ASN A 212 23.54 -20.01 5.21
CA ASN A 212 24.04 -20.40 3.89
C ASN A 212 22.98 -20.30 2.77
N VAL A 213 21.75 -19.85 3.07
CA VAL A 213 20.64 -19.79 2.11
C VAL A 213 20.47 -18.38 1.57
N PHE A 214 20.59 -18.20 0.25
CA PHE A 214 20.37 -16.90 -0.39
C PHE A 214 18.88 -16.50 -0.40
N ILE A 215 18.60 -15.23 -0.12
CA ILE A 215 17.26 -14.63 -0.08
C ILE A 215 16.87 -14.22 -1.51
N TRP A 216 16.44 -15.19 -2.31
CA TRP A 216 16.05 -15.01 -3.73
C TRP A 216 15.02 -13.89 -3.98
N LYS A 217 14.19 -13.58 -2.99
CA LYS A 217 13.21 -12.47 -3.06
C LYS A 217 13.85 -11.07 -3.16
N ALA A 218 15.13 -10.91 -2.80
CA ALA A 218 15.84 -9.63 -2.77
C ALA A 218 16.59 -9.27 -4.07
N LEU A 219 16.57 -10.14 -5.08
CA LEU A 219 17.13 -9.82 -6.41
C LEU A 219 16.46 -8.60 -7.05
N GLY A 220 17.20 -7.93 -7.93
CA GLY A 220 16.80 -6.64 -8.50
C GLY A 220 17.11 -5.43 -7.60
N SER A 221 17.56 -5.66 -6.37
CA SER A 221 18.07 -4.61 -5.48
C SER A 221 19.30 -3.89 -6.07
N TYR A 222 19.56 -2.68 -5.60
CA TYR A 222 20.64 -1.81 -6.07
C TYR A 222 21.61 -1.48 -4.94
N ALA A 223 22.84 -1.16 -5.31
CA ALA A 223 23.85 -0.62 -4.39
C ALA A 223 24.64 0.51 -5.08
N VAL A 224 24.94 1.57 -4.32
CA VAL A 224 25.95 2.56 -4.72
C VAL A 224 27.23 2.30 -3.94
N SER A 225 28.38 2.39 -4.59
CA SER A 225 29.70 2.15 -3.99
C SER A 225 30.71 3.16 -4.50
N VAL A 226 31.77 3.41 -3.72
CA VAL A 226 33.02 3.94 -4.28
C VAL A 226 33.55 2.98 -5.37
N PRO A 227 34.30 3.47 -6.38
CA PRO A 227 34.73 2.66 -7.51
C PRO A 227 35.48 1.41 -7.09
N PHE A 228 35.05 0.25 -7.59
CA PHE A 228 35.69 -1.02 -7.26
C PHE A 228 36.88 -1.30 -8.18
N ARG A 229 38.05 -1.59 -7.60
CA ARG A 229 39.25 -2.04 -8.31
C ARG A 229 39.90 -3.17 -7.52
N LYS A 230 40.14 -4.31 -8.18
CA LYS A 230 40.79 -5.47 -7.58
C LYS A 230 42.30 -5.24 -7.46
N VAL A 231 42.79 -5.11 -6.23
CA VAL A 231 44.23 -5.09 -5.93
C VAL A 231 44.77 -6.52 -5.99
N THR A 232 45.20 -6.94 -7.17
CA THR A 232 45.51 -8.35 -7.46
C THR A 232 46.69 -8.87 -6.66
N GLU A 233 47.73 -8.05 -6.54
CA GLU A 233 48.99 -8.28 -5.85
C GLU A 233 48.74 -8.50 -4.34
N PHE A 234 47.83 -7.72 -3.74
CA PHE A 234 47.42 -7.86 -2.34
C PHE A 234 46.60 -9.15 -2.12
N HIS A 235 45.72 -9.52 -3.04
CA HIS A 235 45.01 -10.80 -2.99
C HIS A 235 45.96 -12.01 -3.18
N THR A 236 46.96 -11.90 -4.06
CA THR A 236 48.04 -12.89 -4.20
C THR A 236 48.87 -13.00 -2.91
N TYR A 237 49.14 -11.89 -2.22
CA TYR A 237 49.77 -11.90 -0.90
C TYR A 237 48.91 -12.67 0.12
N TRP A 238 47.63 -12.30 0.30
CA TRP A 238 46.74 -12.95 1.28
C TRP A 238 46.52 -14.44 1.00
N THR A 239 46.30 -14.83 -0.25
CA THR A 239 46.20 -16.26 -0.64
C THR A 239 47.51 -17.01 -0.37
N SER A 240 48.68 -16.41 -0.63
CA SER A 240 49.97 -17.04 -0.31
C SER A 240 50.22 -17.18 1.20
N LEU A 241 49.69 -16.25 2.00
CA LEU A 241 49.78 -16.27 3.46
C LEU A 241 48.86 -17.34 4.06
N PHE A 242 47.62 -17.43 3.58
CA PHE A 242 46.63 -18.42 4.06
C PHE A 242 46.96 -19.85 3.57
N ARG A 243 47.68 -20.02 2.46
CA ARG A 243 48.23 -21.31 2.04
C ARG A 243 49.45 -21.78 2.84
N ASN A 244 50.05 -20.93 3.68
CA ASN A 244 51.28 -21.25 4.41
C ASN A 244 51.10 -20.99 5.92
N THR A 245 50.60 -22.00 6.62
CA THR A 245 50.32 -21.93 8.07
C THR A 245 51.53 -21.51 8.90
N SER A 246 52.74 -21.92 8.54
CA SER A 246 53.96 -21.52 9.25
C SER A 246 54.22 -20.01 9.13
N LYS A 247 54.07 -19.45 7.93
CA LYS A 247 54.21 -18.01 7.66
C LYS A 247 53.06 -17.19 8.25
N LEU A 248 51.86 -17.76 8.31
CA LEU A 248 50.70 -17.19 9.00
C LEU A 248 50.97 -17.10 10.52
N LEU A 249 51.46 -18.18 11.14
CA LEU A 249 51.84 -18.22 12.55
C LEU A 249 52.98 -17.23 12.86
N GLU A 250 53.99 -17.14 12.00
CA GLU A 250 55.06 -16.11 12.09
C GLU A 250 54.48 -14.69 12.05
N LYS A 251 53.68 -14.35 11.04
CA LYS A 251 53.07 -13.03 10.91
C LYS A 251 52.03 -12.72 11.99
N SER A 252 51.42 -13.73 12.61
CA SER A 252 50.48 -13.50 13.72
C SER A 252 51.16 -12.94 14.99
N GLN A 253 52.47 -13.13 15.14
CA GLN A 253 53.24 -12.51 16.23
C GLN A 253 53.34 -10.98 16.09
N SER A 254 53.19 -10.46 14.86
CA SER A 254 53.17 -9.03 14.54
C SER A 254 51.75 -8.49 14.30
N ASN A 255 50.78 -9.35 14.02
CA ASN A 255 49.36 -9.02 13.83
C ASN A 255 48.47 -10.02 14.58
N PRO A 256 48.00 -9.71 15.81
CA PRO A 256 47.28 -10.67 16.64
C PRO A 256 45.95 -11.13 16.02
N TRP A 257 45.27 -10.23 15.30
CA TRP A 257 43.98 -10.48 14.65
C TRP A 257 44.07 -11.45 13.46
N LEU A 258 45.28 -11.73 12.96
CA LEU A 258 45.49 -12.58 11.78
C LEU A 258 45.02 -14.03 12.01
N LEU A 259 45.14 -14.55 13.24
CA LEU A 259 44.64 -15.90 13.58
C LEU A 259 43.12 -15.91 13.70
N ASP A 260 42.52 -14.88 14.31
CA ASP A 260 41.06 -14.77 14.43
C ASP A 260 40.40 -14.60 13.04
N ALA A 261 41.03 -13.82 12.17
CA ALA A 261 40.61 -13.65 10.78
C ALA A 261 40.72 -14.95 9.98
N PHE A 262 41.81 -15.71 10.14
CA PHE A 262 41.96 -17.03 9.50
C PHE A 262 40.96 -18.05 10.07
N GLU A 263 40.72 -18.07 11.38
CA GLU A 263 39.77 -18.98 12.04
C GLU A 263 38.33 -18.72 11.60
N LYS A 264 37.86 -17.45 11.62
CA LYS A 264 36.54 -17.03 11.11
C LYS A 264 36.28 -17.41 9.64
N VAL A 265 37.32 -17.75 8.90
CA VAL A 265 37.30 -17.94 7.45
C VAL A 265 37.58 -19.40 7.04
N SER A 266 38.30 -20.16 7.87
CA SER A 266 38.64 -21.57 7.65
C SER A 266 37.89 -22.55 8.57
N ASN A 267 37.23 -22.04 9.63
CA ASN A 267 36.75 -22.81 10.78
C ASN A 267 37.84 -23.64 11.48
N CYS A 268 39.10 -23.20 11.43
CA CYS A 268 40.23 -23.84 12.10
C CYS A 268 41.21 -22.80 12.65
N ARG A 269 41.57 -22.89 13.93
CA ARG A 269 42.62 -22.05 14.54
C ARG A 269 43.98 -22.77 14.44
N PRO A 270 44.92 -22.28 13.64
CA PRO A 270 46.22 -22.92 13.52
C PRO A 270 47.09 -22.68 14.75
N SER A 271 47.94 -23.65 15.05
CA SER A 271 48.83 -23.70 16.21
C SER A 271 50.08 -24.54 15.88
N SER A 272 51.02 -24.62 16.82
CA SER A 272 52.20 -25.49 16.72
C SER A 272 51.89 -27.00 16.67
N ILE A 273 50.63 -27.40 16.96
CA ILE A 273 50.19 -28.81 17.03
C ILE A 273 49.15 -29.11 15.94
N ASN A 274 48.21 -28.19 15.69
CA ASN A 274 47.23 -28.28 14.61
C ASN A 274 47.54 -27.24 13.52
N LEU A 275 48.05 -27.69 12.37
CA LEU A 275 48.43 -26.81 11.25
C LEU A 275 47.29 -26.53 10.24
N CYS A 276 46.05 -26.97 10.52
CA CYS A 276 44.89 -26.83 9.62
C CYS A 276 45.11 -27.44 8.21
N ASN A 277 45.98 -28.44 8.11
CA ASN A 277 46.31 -29.15 6.88
C ASN A 277 45.08 -29.93 6.35
N GLY A 278 44.48 -29.46 5.26
CA GLY A 278 43.29 -30.08 4.66
C GLY A 278 42.31 -29.12 3.99
N LEU A 279 42.48 -27.80 4.18
CA LEU A 279 41.71 -26.79 3.46
C LEU A 279 41.94 -26.92 1.94
N THR A 280 40.85 -27.06 1.18
CA THR A 280 40.91 -27.09 -0.29
C THR A 280 41.27 -25.72 -0.85
N ASP A 281 41.89 -25.69 -2.04
CA ASP A 281 42.13 -24.44 -2.76
C ASP A 281 40.85 -23.64 -3.03
N ILE A 282 39.69 -24.32 -3.17
CA ILE A 282 38.38 -23.68 -3.29
C ILE A 282 38.00 -22.98 -1.98
N GLN A 283 38.22 -23.61 -0.81
CA GLN A 283 38.00 -22.95 0.48
C GLN A 283 38.93 -21.75 0.66
N ILE A 284 40.23 -21.87 0.39
CA ILE A 284 41.20 -20.76 0.55
C ILE A 284 40.96 -19.62 -0.48
N THR A 285 40.45 -19.95 -1.66
CA THR A 285 40.09 -18.93 -2.67
C THR A 285 38.76 -18.24 -2.30
N ASN A 286 37.72 -18.99 -1.93
CA ASN A 286 36.44 -18.40 -1.50
C ASN A 286 36.59 -17.55 -0.22
N ALA A 287 37.43 -18.01 0.71
CA ALA A 287 37.91 -17.28 1.88
C ALA A 287 38.47 -15.89 1.55
N SER A 288 39.26 -15.79 0.49
CA SER A 288 39.99 -14.59 0.07
C SER A 288 39.29 -13.80 -1.07
N ILE A 289 38.09 -14.23 -1.46
CA ILE A 289 37.22 -13.57 -2.44
C ILE A 289 36.38 -12.43 -1.83
N MET A 290 36.39 -12.25 -0.51
CA MET A 290 35.79 -11.07 0.13
C MET A 290 36.65 -9.81 -0.08
N TYR A 291 36.69 -9.31 -1.32
CA TYR A 291 37.30 -8.02 -1.65
C TYR A 291 36.50 -6.88 -1.01
N SER A 292 36.99 -6.32 0.10
CA SER A 292 36.45 -5.04 0.57
C SER A 292 36.71 -3.96 -0.48
N VAL A 293 35.69 -3.20 -0.86
CA VAL A 293 35.81 -2.05 -1.77
C VAL A 293 36.80 -1.01 -1.24
N TYR A 294 36.96 -0.96 0.10
CA TYR A 294 37.87 -0.05 0.79
C TYR A 294 39.35 -0.48 0.75
N THR A 295 39.67 -1.71 0.30
CA THR A 295 41.06 -2.24 0.27
C THR A 295 42.03 -1.32 -0.48
N ARG A 296 41.63 -0.82 -1.66
CA ARG A 296 42.42 0.16 -2.43
C ARG A 296 42.67 1.42 -1.61
N TYR A 297 41.61 2.01 -1.09
CA TYR A 297 41.63 3.31 -0.42
C TYR A 297 42.42 3.27 0.89
N ALA A 298 42.38 2.15 1.64
CA ALA A 298 43.21 1.93 2.82
C ALA A 298 44.71 1.85 2.49
N LEU A 299 45.09 1.14 1.41
CA LEU A 299 46.48 1.07 0.94
C LEU A 299 46.98 2.44 0.46
N LEU A 300 46.15 3.17 -0.30
CA LEU A 300 46.47 4.54 -0.72
C LEU A 300 46.65 5.47 0.48
N ALA A 301 45.74 5.45 1.46
CA ALA A 301 45.81 6.30 2.65
C ALA A 301 47.08 6.04 3.49
N ALA A 302 47.42 4.76 3.72
CA ALA A 302 48.63 4.39 4.48
C ALA A 302 49.92 4.87 3.78
N HIS A 303 50.03 4.70 2.47
CA HIS A 303 51.19 5.19 1.72
C HIS A 303 51.22 6.71 1.60
N THR A 304 50.07 7.37 1.38
CA THR A 304 49.93 8.84 1.35
C THR A 304 50.41 9.46 2.65
N MET A 305 49.94 8.96 3.79
CA MET A 305 50.36 9.43 5.12
C MET A 305 51.86 9.23 5.34
N SER A 306 52.40 8.07 4.93
CA SER A 306 53.85 7.77 5.02
C SER A 306 54.69 8.70 4.14
N ARG A 307 54.24 8.98 2.91
CA ARG A 307 54.90 9.84 1.93
C ARG A 307 54.87 11.32 2.34
N THR A 308 53.77 11.77 2.94
CA THR A 308 53.61 13.10 3.54
C THR A 308 54.55 13.25 4.73
N LEU A 309 54.53 12.29 5.67
CA LEU A 309 55.38 12.32 6.86
C LEU A 309 56.87 12.37 6.49
N LEU A 310 57.31 11.58 5.50
CA LEU A 310 58.67 11.63 4.97
C LEU A 310 59.01 12.99 4.31
N SER A 311 58.02 13.67 3.74
CA SER A 311 58.15 15.03 3.19
C SER A 311 58.37 16.05 4.31
N VAL A 312 57.53 16.03 5.35
CA VAL A 312 57.60 16.95 6.51
C VAL A 312 58.88 16.71 7.35
N ILE A 313 59.31 15.45 7.50
CA ILE A 313 60.62 15.13 8.11
C ILE A 313 61.75 15.77 7.29
N LYS A 314 61.76 15.59 5.97
CA LYS A 314 62.80 16.15 5.10
C LYS A 314 62.85 17.68 5.11
N SER A 315 61.70 18.35 5.09
CA SER A 315 61.65 19.83 5.17
C SER A 315 62.08 20.36 6.54
N SER A 316 61.88 19.58 7.61
CA SER A 316 62.26 19.95 8.98
C SER A 316 63.71 19.53 9.36
N CYS A 317 64.35 18.66 8.58
CA CYS A 317 65.63 18.02 8.90
C CYS A 317 66.68 18.18 7.78
N ASP A 318 66.75 19.36 7.14
CA ASP A 318 67.74 19.69 6.10
C ASP A 318 67.85 18.67 4.95
N GLY A 319 66.71 18.07 4.56
CA GLY A 319 66.61 17.04 3.52
C GLY A 319 66.91 15.61 3.98
N ASN A 320 67.28 15.39 5.25
CA ASN A 320 67.48 14.05 5.80
C ASN A 320 66.15 13.29 5.89
N ALA A 321 66.18 11.99 5.60
CA ALA A 321 65.03 11.08 5.72
C ALA A 321 64.82 10.53 7.15
N GLN A 322 65.73 10.81 8.07
CA GLN A 322 65.66 10.39 9.48
C GLN A 322 65.04 11.48 10.37
N ILE A 323 64.32 11.05 11.39
CA ILE A 323 63.77 11.93 12.44
C ILE A 323 64.93 12.66 13.13
N CYS A 324 64.88 13.99 13.17
CA CYS A 324 65.84 14.86 13.85
C CYS A 324 65.20 15.63 15.01
N PRO A 325 65.98 16.21 15.95
CA PRO A 325 65.45 17.04 17.03
C PRO A 325 64.58 18.19 16.55
N THR A 326 64.98 18.90 15.49
CA THR A 326 64.21 20.03 14.91
C THR A 326 62.78 19.64 14.55
N PHE A 327 62.58 18.46 13.92
CA PHE A 327 61.24 17.93 13.63
C PHE A 327 60.48 17.60 14.91
N LEU A 328 61.12 16.98 15.90
CA LEU A 328 60.48 16.61 17.18
C LEU A 328 60.04 17.85 17.97
N ASP A 329 60.80 18.94 17.91
CA ASP A 329 60.52 20.20 18.62
C ASP A 329 59.54 21.13 17.88
N SER A 330 59.46 21.04 16.54
CA SER A 330 58.64 21.95 15.71
C SER A 330 57.40 21.35 15.06
N PHE A 331 57.23 20.02 15.07
CA PHE A 331 56.09 19.37 14.41
C PHE A 331 54.74 19.87 14.95
N GLN A 332 53.90 20.37 14.04
CA GLN A 332 52.50 20.72 14.30
C GLN A 332 51.59 19.89 13.38
N PRO A 333 50.46 19.35 13.88
CA PRO A 333 49.55 18.55 13.05
C PRO A 333 49.05 19.26 11.78
N MET A 334 48.96 20.60 11.78
CA MET A 334 48.57 21.39 10.61
C MET A 334 49.54 21.22 9.43
N MET A 335 50.84 21.03 9.69
CA MET A 335 51.87 20.81 8.65
C MET A 335 51.58 19.55 7.82
N MET A 336 50.93 18.54 8.41
CA MET A 336 50.50 17.35 7.66
C MET A 336 49.34 17.64 6.73
N SER A 337 48.42 18.54 7.09
CA SER A 337 47.30 18.95 6.23
C SER A 337 47.77 19.85 5.09
N GLU A 338 48.63 20.82 5.40
CA GLU A 338 49.23 21.73 4.40
C GLU A 338 50.06 20.95 3.36
N GLU A 339 50.82 19.95 3.79
CA GLU A 339 51.62 19.10 2.88
C GLU A 339 50.78 18.03 2.15
N LEU A 340 49.61 17.63 2.68
CA LEU A 340 48.64 16.80 1.93
C LEU A 340 47.99 17.58 0.77
N GLU A 341 47.71 18.87 0.97
CA GLU A 341 47.19 19.76 -0.07
C GLU A 341 48.27 20.26 -1.05
N SER A 342 49.56 20.24 -0.66
CA SER A 342 50.68 20.63 -1.52
C SER A 342 51.12 19.53 -2.51
N ILE A 343 50.97 18.25 -2.14
CA ILE A 343 51.49 17.11 -2.90
C ILE A 343 50.45 16.56 -3.90
N THR A 344 50.84 16.48 -5.17
CA THR A 344 50.31 15.51 -6.12
C THR A 344 51.03 14.18 -5.95
N PHE A 345 50.31 13.16 -5.49
CA PHE A 345 50.79 11.79 -5.29
C PHE A 345 50.79 11.03 -6.61
N ASP A 346 51.83 10.23 -6.84
CA ASP A 346 51.95 9.31 -7.97
C ASP A 346 52.37 7.93 -7.45
N THR A 347 51.44 6.98 -7.47
CA THR A 347 51.65 5.67 -6.85
C THR A 347 52.74 4.84 -7.52
N GLU A 348 53.10 5.11 -8.78
CA GLU A 348 54.20 4.40 -9.46
C GLU A 348 55.58 4.98 -9.13
N LYS A 349 55.65 6.22 -8.63
CA LYS A 349 56.88 6.91 -8.24
C LYS A 349 57.11 6.93 -6.73
N ASP A 350 56.08 7.24 -5.95
CA ASP A 350 56.17 7.39 -4.50
C ASP A 350 56.24 6.04 -3.77
N PHE A 351 55.68 4.98 -4.33
CA PHE A 351 55.74 3.65 -3.73
C PHE A 351 56.98 2.94 -4.29
N GLY A 352 58.00 2.71 -3.46
CA GLY A 352 59.29 2.12 -3.86
C GLY A 352 59.25 0.65 -4.36
N TRP A 353 58.07 0.15 -4.69
CA TRP A 353 57.74 -1.18 -5.18
C TRP A 353 56.53 -1.04 -6.11
N ARG A 354 56.63 -1.54 -7.36
CA ARG A 354 55.55 -1.34 -8.35
C ARG A 354 54.35 -2.22 -8.02
N VAL A 355 53.19 -1.59 -7.86
CA VAL A 355 51.87 -2.24 -7.74
C VAL A 355 50.97 -1.74 -8.87
N PRO A 356 51.05 -2.30 -10.09
CA PRO A 356 50.24 -1.89 -11.24
C PRO A 356 48.74 -1.75 -10.96
N SER A 357 48.13 -2.57 -10.09
CA SER A 357 46.70 -2.43 -9.77
C SER A 357 46.33 -1.23 -8.88
N LEU A 358 47.33 -0.53 -8.31
CA LEU A 358 47.15 0.74 -7.59
C LEU A 358 47.50 1.97 -8.43
N SER A 359 48.07 1.80 -9.64
CA SER A 359 48.54 2.86 -10.54
C SER A 359 47.51 3.99 -10.69
N GLU A 360 47.83 5.15 -10.14
CA GLU A 360 46.93 6.31 -10.03
C GLU A 360 47.73 7.59 -9.73
N GLN A 361 47.18 8.74 -10.11
CA GLN A 361 47.66 10.06 -9.69
C GLN A 361 46.52 10.86 -9.05
N PHE A 362 46.80 11.54 -7.93
CA PHE A 362 45.80 12.32 -7.20
C PHE A 362 46.42 13.40 -6.32
N PHE A 363 45.61 14.37 -5.90
CA PHE A 363 45.95 15.41 -4.92
C PHE A 363 44.77 15.62 -3.95
N PHE A 364 44.97 16.35 -2.86
CA PHE A 364 43.88 16.76 -1.97
C PHE A 364 43.47 18.20 -2.24
N ASN A 365 42.15 18.47 -2.26
CA ASN A 365 41.64 19.84 -2.31
C ASN A 365 41.56 20.46 -0.90
N SER A 366 41.34 21.77 -0.83
CA SER A 366 41.15 22.55 0.42
C SER A 366 39.87 22.24 1.22
N SER A 367 39.22 21.11 0.94
CA SER A 367 38.15 20.50 1.75
C SER A 367 38.53 19.10 2.24
N GLY A 368 39.79 18.68 2.07
CA GLY A 368 40.31 17.37 2.45
C GLY A 368 39.85 16.22 1.55
N GLU A 369 39.30 16.49 0.36
CA GLU A 369 38.90 15.44 -0.57
C GLU A 369 40.01 15.08 -1.55
N VAL A 370 40.16 13.78 -1.81
CA VAL A 370 40.99 13.26 -2.90
C VAL A 370 40.36 13.58 -4.27
N ILE A 371 41.15 14.18 -5.16
CA ILE A 371 40.84 14.41 -6.56
C ILE A 371 41.78 13.56 -7.40
N PHE A 372 41.24 12.53 -8.07
CA PHE A 372 41.97 11.69 -9.01
C PHE A 372 42.16 12.43 -10.34
N LEU A 373 43.36 12.35 -10.92
CA LEU A 373 43.69 12.95 -12.22
C LEU A 373 43.31 12.05 -13.40
N SER A 374 43.01 10.76 -13.15
CA SER A 374 42.45 9.84 -14.14
C SER A 374 40.95 10.06 -14.36
N ASP A 375 40.38 9.41 -15.39
CA ASP A 375 38.93 9.38 -15.63
C ASP A 375 38.17 8.45 -14.66
N THR A 376 38.52 8.52 -13.38
CA THR A 376 37.89 7.73 -12.30
C THR A 376 36.59 8.39 -11.85
N PRO A 377 35.44 7.69 -11.85
CA PRO A 377 34.18 8.23 -11.36
C PRO A 377 34.18 8.39 -9.83
N ILE A 378 33.29 9.21 -9.29
CA ILE A 378 33.14 9.44 -7.84
C ILE A 378 32.42 8.26 -7.18
N PHE A 379 31.39 7.73 -7.85
CA PHE A 379 30.66 6.53 -7.43
C PHE A 379 30.36 5.62 -8.63
N GLU A 380 30.28 4.31 -8.38
CA GLU A 380 29.81 3.30 -9.32
C GLU A 380 28.48 2.70 -8.80
N LEU A 381 27.52 2.45 -9.70
CA LEU A 381 26.18 1.96 -9.37
C LEU A 381 25.99 0.52 -9.85
N TYR A 382 25.40 -0.32 -8.99
CA TYR A 382 25.28 -1.75 -9.20
C TYR A 382 23.86 -2.28 -8.99
N ASN A 383 23.56 -3.43 -9.61
CA ASN A 383 22.30 -4.15 -9.54
C ASN A 383 22.53 -5.64 -9.24
N LEU A 384 21.82 -6.18 -8.26
CA LEU A 384 21.99 -7.53 -7.74
C LEU A 384 21.22 -8.54 -8.60
N GLN A 385 21.94 -9.34 -9.38
CA GLN A 385 21.36 -10.26 -10.37
C GLN A 385 21.82 -11.71 -10.21
N LYS A 386 21.09 -12.63 -10.86
CA LYS A 386 21.50 -14.04 -10.97
C LYS A 386 22.79 -14.11 -11.78
N GLY A 387 23.79 -14.82 -11.26
CA GLY A 387 25.06 -15.05 -11.95
C GLY A 387 24.91 -15.89 -13.22
N ASN A 388 26.03 -16.13 -13.90
CA ASN A 388 26.01 -16.79 -15.20
C ASN A 388 25.40 -18.22 -15.11
N LYS A 389 24.60 -18.59 -16.11
CA LYS A 389 23.43 -19.51 -16.01
C LYS A 389 23.68 -20.98 -15.63
N THR A 390 24.91 -21.34 -15.24
CA THR A 390 25.33 -22.67 -14.81
C THR A 390 25.62 -22.78 -13.31
N SER A 391 25.40 -21.71 -12.53
CA SER A 391 25.74 -21.66 -11.10
C SER A 391 24.68 -20.95 -10.25
N ASN A 392 24.51 -21.40 -9.00
CA ASN A 392 23.64 -20.75 -8.00
C ASN A 392 24.33 -19.52 -7.36
N ILE A 393 25.15 -18.80 -8.12
CA ILE A 393 25.91 -17.63 -7.67
C ILE A 393 25.08 -16.37 -7.94
N VAL A 394 25.22 -15.37 -7.07
CA VAL A 394 24.59 -14.04 -7.21
C VAL A 394 25.70 -13.01 -7.18
N ASP A 395 25.61 -12.00 -8.04
CA ASP A 395 26.67 -10.99 -8.20
C ASP A 395 26.08 -9.60 -8.44
N TYR A 396 26.92 -8.57 -8.29
CA TYR A 396 26.59 -7.17 -8.49
C TYR A 396 27.07 -6.70 -9.88
N GLU A 397 26.13 -6.53 -10.81
CA GLU A 397 26.42 -6.03 -12.16
C GLU A 397 26.60 -4.51 -12.15
N LYS A 398 27.60 -3.98 -12.88
CA LYS A 398 27.88 -2.54 -12.90
C LYS A 398 27.02 -1.83 -13.95
N ILE A 399 25.91 -1.26 -13.49
CA ILE A 399 24.94 -0.58 -14.34
C ILE A 399 25.19 0.93 -14.52
N GLY A 400 26.05 1.58 -13.74
CA GLY A 400 26.28 3.03 -13.90
C GLY A 400 27.56 3.59 -13.29
N THR A 401 27.84 4.86 -13.64
CA THR A 401 28.95 5.67 -13.15
C THR A 401 28.49 7.10 -12.90
N PHE A 402 28.89 7.67 -11.76
CA PHE A 402 28.60 9.04 -11.38
C PHE A 402 29.89 9.88 -11.35
N LYS A 403 29.92 10.98 -12.09
CA LYS A 403 31.08 11.88 -12.21
C LYS A 403 30.59 13.30 -12.51
N ASP A 404 31.31 14.30 -12.00
CA ASP A 404 31.12 15.74 -12.28
C ASP A 404 29.68 16.29 -12.06
N GLY A 405 28.87 15.60 -11.24
CA GLY A 405 27.48 15.95 -10.96
C GLY A 405 26.44 15.16 -11.78
N ASP A 406 26.86 14.34 -12.74
CA ASP A 406 25.99 13.59 -13.64
C ASP A 406 26.09 12.06 -13.48
N LEU A 407 24.96 11.38 -13.75
CA LEU A 407 24.84 9.92 -13.71
C LEU A 407 24.68 9.35 -15.12
N ILE A 408 25.70 8.62 -15.56
CA ILE A 408 25.65 7.80 -16.77
C ILE A 408 25.13 6.42 -16.36
N LEU A 409 23.86 6.14 -16.69
CA LEU A 409 23.18 4.88 -16.42
C LEU A 409 23.06 4.03 -17.70
N LYS A 410 23.52 2.78 -17.65
CA LYS A 410 23.29 1.75 -18.67
C LYS A 410 22.03 0.97 -18.28
N THR A 411 20.97 1.11 -19.07
CA THR A 411 19.68 0.46 -18.78
C THR A 411 19.57 -0.98 -19.30
N GLU A 412 20.34 -1.32 -20.34
CA GLU A 412 20.39 -2.67 -20.93
C GLU A 412 20.80 -3.78 -19.94
N PRO A 413 21.84 -3.64 -19.10
CA PRO A 413 22.22 -4.68 -18.12
C PRO A 413 21.30 -4.77 -16.90
N ILE A 414 20.34 -3.87 -16.70
CA ILE A 414 19.47 -3.89 -15.50
C ILE A 414 18.56 -5.13 -15.53
N ARG A 415 18.55 -5.89 -14.43
CA ARG A 415 17.64 -7.00 -14.19
C ARG A 415 16.84 -6.79 -12.91
N ASP A 416 15.61 -7.27 -12.94
CA ASP A 416 14.70 -7.31 -11.80
C ASP A 416 13.86 -8.59 -11.90
N TYR A 417 13.08 -8.92 -10.86
CA TYR A 417 12.35 -10.19 -10.80
C TYR A 417 10.94 -9.99 -10.22
N ASP A 418 9.95 -10.66 -10.81
CA ASP A 418 8.57 -10.61 -10.31
C ASP A 418 8.35 -11.55 -9.10
N LYS A 419 7.10 -11.57 -8.60
CA LYS A 419 6.67 -12.39 -7.46
C LYS A 419 6.88 -13.90 -7.70
N ASP A 420 6.91 -14.33 -8.95
CA ASP A 420 7.04 -15.72 -9.40
C ASP A 420 8.50 -16.02 -9.83
N GLN A 421 9.44 -15.13 -9.45
CA GLN A 421 10.90 -15.22 -9.69
C GLN A 421 11.33 -15.19 -11.17
N LYS A 422 10.43 -14.76 -12.06
CA LYS A 422 10.68 -14.57 -13.48
C LYS A 422 11.41 -13.25 -13.72
N GLU A 423 12.37 -13.28 -14.65
CA GLU A 423 13.22 -12.14 -14.99
C GLU A 423 12.43 -11.04 -15.73
N LEU A 424 12.64 -9.80 -15.28
CA LEU A 424 12.16 -8.55 -15.85
C LEU A 424 13.35 -7.76 -16.39
N VAL A 425 13.16 -7.14 -17.56
CA VAL A 425 14.17 -6.32 -18.24
C VAL A 425 13.64 -4.91 -18.46
N TRP A 426 14.55 -3.95 -18.61
CA TRP A 426 14.20 -2.56 -18.91
C TRP A 426 13.32 -2.43 -20.18
N PRO A 427 12.26 -1.59 -20.18
CA PRO A 427 11.82 -0.65 -19.14
C PRO A 427 10.82 -1.24 -18.13
N ASN A 428 10.55 -2.55 -18.21
CA ASN A 428 9.46 -3.26 -17.53
C ASN A 428 9.85 -3.82 -16.15
N ILE A 429 10.83 -3.18 -15.49
CA ILE A 429 11.22 -3.47 -14.11
C ILE A 429 10.17 -2.96 -13.11
N ARG A 430 10.12 -3.52 -11.89
CA ARG A 430 9.40 -2.94 -10.76
C ARG A 430 9.99 -1.56 -10.44
N ARG A 431 9.16 -0.66 -9.91
CA ARG A 431 9.56 0.71 -9.54
C ARG A 431 9.01 1.04 -8.16
N ALA A 432 9.77 1.81 -7.38
CA ALA A 432 9.29 2.33 -6.10
C ALA A 432 8.34 3.51 -6.36
N GLN A 433 7.07 3.20 -6.62
CA GLN A 433 6.01 4.17 -6.94
C GLN A 433 4.74 3.85 -6.15
N CYS A 434 3.75 4.75 -6.22
CA CYS A 434 2.40 4.43 -5.80
C CYS A 434 1.77 3.36 -6.71
N LEU A 435 1.01 2.42 -6.13
CA LEU A 435 0.30 1.41 -6.92
C LEU A 435 -0.85 2.05 -7.73
N ASN A 436 -1.08 1.53 -8.94
CA ASN A 436 -2.09 2.11 -9.81
C ASN A 436 -3.50 1.95 -9.20
N GLY A 437 -4.20 3.08 -9.05
CA GLY A 437 -5.55 3.14 -8.45
C GLY A 437 -5.55 3.39 -6.94
N TYR A 438 -4.40 3.42 -6.28
CA TYR A 438 -4.26 3.71 -4.86
C TYR A 438 -3.87 5.18 -4.62
N ILE A 439 -4.19 5.70 -3.43
CA ILE A 439 -3.74 7.02 -2.96
C ILE A 439 -2.61 6.81 -1.95
N CYS A 440 -1.44 7.35 -2.25
CA CYS A 440 -0.31 7.30 -1.34
C CYS A 440 -0.34 8.52 -0.40
N ARG A 441 -1.29 8.46 0.54
CA ARG A 441 -1.64 9.47 1.56
C ARG A 441 -0.41 10.16 2.16
N GLU A 442 0.60 9.40 2.56
CA GLU A 442 1.76 9.91 3.30
C GLU A 442 2.56 10.95 2.49
N CYS A 443 2.40 10.91 1.17
CA CYS A 443 3.05 11.80 0.20
C CYS A 443 2.28 13.09 -0.09
N ILE A 444 0.99 13.16 0.28
CA ILE A 444 0.08 14.26 -0.12
C ILE A 444 -0.33 15.10 1.10
N GLY A 445 -0.56 14.46 2.26
CA GLY A 445 -0.76 15.16 3.52
C GLY A 445 -1.60 14.38 4.55
N PRO A 446 -1.44 14.66 5.86
CA PRO A 446 -2.13 13.93 6.92
C PRO A 446 -3.65 14.22 6.98
N ASP A 447 -4.08 15.43 6.60
CA ASP A 447 -5.47 15.91 6.73
C ASP A 447 -6.43 15.39 5.64
N ILE A 448 -5.92 14.65 4.64
CA ILE A 448 -6.74 14.13 3.54
C ILE A 448 -7.35 12.77 3.96
N PRO A 449 -8.68 12.56 3.96
CA PRO A 449 -9.26 11.29 4.41
C PRO A 449 -9.52 10.28 3.26
N ASP A 450 -8.96 9.08 3.34
CA ASP A 450 -9.05 8.05 2.26
C ASP A 450 -10.48 7.59 2.02
N LEU A 451 -11.30 7.67 3.08
CA LEU A 451 -12.64 7.13 3.14
C LEU A 451 -13.71 8.21 3.38
N MET A 452 -13.34 9.50 3.34
CA MET A 452 -14.29 10.60 3.57
C MET A 452 -13.93 11.90 2.84
N ILE A 453 -14.94 12.66 2.40
CA ILE A 453 -14.81 14.09 2.12
C ILE A 453 -15.76 14.86 3.05
N HIS A 454 -15.30 15.98 3.60
CA HIS A 454 -16.12 16.92 4.38
C HIS A 454 -16.16 18.30 3.72
N ILE A 455 -17.33 18.68 3.19
CA ILE A 455 -17.63 20.03 2.74
C ILE A 455 -18.47 20.68 3.83
N SER A 456 -17.94 21.75 4.43
CA SER A 456 -18.52 22.37 5.63
C SER A 456 -19.79 23.17 5.34
N GLY A 457 -20.75 23.10 6.27
CA GLY A 457 -22.05 23.79 6.30
C GLY A 457 -22.70 23.62 7.67
N ASP A 458 -23.88 24.19 7.87
CA ASP A 458 -24.62 24.18 9.14
C ASP A 458 -25.33 22.84 9.41
N MET A 459 -25.85 22.25 8.34
CA MET A 459 -26.46 20.92 8.28
C MET A 459 -25.76 20.08 7.20
N TYR A 460 -25.86 18.75 7.26
CA TYR A 460 -25.17 17.84 6.33
C TYR A 460 -26.09 16.84 5.65
N VAL A 461 -25.91 16.65 4.34
CA VAL A 461 -26.29 15.40 3.67
C VAL A 461 -25.13 14.43 3.74
N VAL A 462 -25.39 13.14 4.01
CA VAL A 462 -24.37 12.09 3.99
C VAL A 462 -24.54 11.20 2.76
N ALA A 463 -23.64 11.31 1.80
CA ALA A 463 -23.60 10.48 0.59
C ALA A 463 -22.73 9.24 0.81
N MET A 464 -23.26 8.06 0.51
CA MET A 464 -22.56 6.77 0.59
C MET A 464 -22.24 6.28 -0.82
N LEU A 465 -20.95 6.20 -1.17
CA LEU A 465 -20.48 5.95 -2.52
C LEU A 465 -19.40 4.86 -2.58
N PRO A 466 -19.43 3.95 -3.58
CA PRO A 466 -18.34 3.03 -3.85
C PRO A 466 -17.29 3.76 -4.69
N VAL A 467 -16.42 4.54 -4.04
CA VAL A 467 -15.36 5.26 -4.75
C VAL A 467 -14.22 4.32 -5.13
N HIS A 468 -13.95 3.32 -4.30
CA HIS A 468 -13.00 2.23 -4.56
C HIS A 468 -13.75 0.88 -4.62
N ASP A 469 -13.09 -0.14 -5.16
CA ASP A 469 -13.59 -1.51 -5.09
C ASP A 469 -13.27 -2.18 -3.74
N LYS A 470 -13.79 -3.39 -3.54
CA LYS A 470 -13.75 -4.12 -2.26
C LYS A 470 -12.48 -4.97 -2.15
N ASN A 471 -11.66 -4.72 -1.12
CA ASN A 471 -10.52 -5.59 -0.79
C ASN A 471 -10.75 -6.29 0.55
N GLY A 472 -10.93 -7.61 0.52
CA GLY A 472 -11.22 -8.43 1.71
C GLY A 472 -12.51 -8.03 2.43
N ALA A 473 -12.49 -8.05 3.77
CA ALA A 473 -13.65 -7.76 4.61
C ALA A 473 -13.84 -6.25 4.92
N LEU A 474 -12.74 -5.55 5.22
CA LEU A 474 -12.73 -4.18 5.73
C LEU A 474 -11.77 -3.23 4.98
N GLY A 475 -11.09 -3.73 3.94
CA GLY A 475 -10.20 -2.97 3.08
C GLY A 475 -10.88 -2.48 1.80
N CYS A 476 -10.10 -1.74 1.03
CA CYS A 476 -10.49 -1.15 -0.25
C CYS A 476 -9.42 -1.50 -1.28
N ASP A 477 -9.82 -1.73 -2.52
CA ASP A 477 -8.91 -1.93 -3.64
C ASP A 477 -8.69 -0.59 -4.37
N GLY A 478 -8.22 -0.63 -5.63
CA GLY A 478 -8.10 0.53 -6.49
C GLY A 478 -9.40 1.31 -6.74
N ILE A 479 -9.22 2.55 -7.19
CA ILE A 479 -10.32 3.50 -7.46
C ILE A 479 -11.19 3.09 -8.65
N ARG A 480 -12.51 3.30 -8.52
CA ARG A 480 -13.50 2.91 -9.52
C ARG A 480 -13.61 3.93 -10.65
N VAL A 481 -13.17 3.51 -11.84
CA VAL A 481 -13.22 4.27 -13.10
C VAL A 481 -14.63 4.41 -13.71
N THR A 482 -15.62 3.68 -13.19
CA THR A 482 -17.04 3.81 -13.53
C THR A 482 -17.92 3.61 -12.30
N ASN A 483 -19.02 4.35 -12.22
CA ASN A 483 -19.99 4.33 -11.12
C ASN A 483 -19.30 4.57 -9.76
N GLY A 484 -18.32 5.47 -9.76
CA GLY A 484 -17.41 5.77 -8.65
C GLY A 484 -17.23 7.26 -8.46
N TYR A 485 -16.07 7.81 -8.82
CA TYR A 485 -15.74 9.22 -8.54
C TYR A 485 -16.74 10.23 -9.11
N GLN A 486 -17.27 10.04 -10.33
CA GLN A 486 -18.22 11.00 -10.91
C GLN A 486 -19.51 11.17 -10.08
N LEU A 487 -19.88 10.16 -9.29
CA LEU A 487 -21.00 10.26 -8.37
C LEU A 487 -20.71 11.29 -7.25
N VAL A 488 -19.46 11.42 -6.81
CA VAL A 488 -19.01 12.45 -5.83
C VAL A 488 -19.31 13.86 -6.37
N GLU A 489 -19.03 14.11 -7.65
CA GLU A 489 -19.29 15.39 -8.31
C GLU A 489 -20.78 15.62 -8.58
N ALA A 490 -21.56 14.55 -8.85
CA ALA A 490 -23.02 14.65 -8.92
C ALA A 490 -23.64 15.01 -7.56
N PHE A 491 -23.08 14.50 -6.45
CA PHE A 491 -23.50 14.84 -5.09
C PHE A 491 -23.14 16.26 -4.69
N LYS A 492 -21.91 16.72 -5.00
CA LYS A 492 -21.52 18.13 -4.88
C LYS A 492 -22.48 19.04 -5.66
N TYR A 493 -22.67 18.76 -6.95
CA TYR A 493 -23.57 19.52 -7.82
C TYR A 493 -24.98 19.65 -7.25
N ALA A 494 -25.55 18.57 -6.69
CA ALA A 494 -26.86 18.62 -6.06
C ALA A 494 -26.91 19.56 -4.84
N VAL A 495 -25.91 19.50 -3.95
CA VAL A 495 -25.81 20.36 -2.77
C VAL A 495 -25.52 21.81 -3.16
N ASP A 496 -24.62 22.06 -4.11
CA ASP A 496 -24.30 23.40 -4.61
C ASP A 496 -25.50 24.04 -5.32
N LYS A 497 -26.23 23.29 -6.16
CA LYS A 497 -27.46 23.79 -6.80
C LYS A 497 -28.59 24.04 -5.80
N PHE A 498 -28.64 23.33 -4.67
CA PHE A 498 -29.56 23.65 -3.58
C PHE A 498 -29.14 24.92 -2.83
N ASN A 499 -27.84 25.11 -2.58
CA ASN A 499 -27.29 26.28 -1.88
C ASN A 499 -27.36 27.59 -2.69
N ILE A 500 -27.18 27.55 -4.02
CA ILE A 500 -27.03 28.75 -4.88
C ILE A 500 -28.30 29.61 -4.96
N GLY A 501 -29.49 29.04 -4.74
CA GLY A 501 -30.74 29.80 -4.61
C GLY A 501 -31.91 29.28 -5.45
N GLY A 502 -33.11 29.32 -4.86
CA GLY A 502 -34.38 28.97 -5.50
C GLY A 502 -35.49 28.80 -4.45
N GLU A 503 -36.69 28.42 -4.87
CA GLU A 503 -37.82 28.17 -3.95
C GLU A 503 -37.43 27.24 -2.78
N TYR A 504 -36.70 26.17 -3.11
CA TYR A 504 -36.29 25.13 -2.17
C TYR A 504 -35.12 25.52 -1.27
N SER A 505 -34.22 26.42 -1.68
CA SER A 505 -33.05 26.81 -0.86
C SER A 505 -33.48 27.46 0.46
N SER A 506 -34.58 28.23 0.42
CA SER A 506 -35.19 28.90 1.57
C SER A 506 -35.74 27.96 2.66
N SER A 507 -35.77 26.64 2.40
CA SER A 507 -36.53 25.70 3.24
C SER A 507 -35.96 25.51 4.64
N PHE A 508 -34.64 25.54 4.81
CA PHE A 508 -34.03 25.41 6.14
C PHE A 508 -33.91 26.75 6.89
N GLY A 509 -34.30 27.85 6.24
CA GLY A 509 -34.14 29.23 6.72
C GLY A 509 -33.42 30.09 5.69
N ARG A 510 -33.28 31.39 5.98
CA ARG A 510 -32.36 32.27 5.23
C ARG A 510 -30.93 32.06 5.75
N ASN A 511 -29.96 32.15 4.86
CA ASN A 511 -28.51 32.07 5.13
C ASN A 511 -28.01 30.73 5.72
N ILE A 512 -28.80 29.66 5.68
CA ILE A 512 -28.34 28.30 6.03
C ILE A 512 -27.62 27.67 4.84
N ARG A 513 -26.41 27.16 5.05
CA ARG A 513 -25.62 26.44 4.06
C ARG A 513 -25.66 24.95 4.33
N ILE A 514 -26.07 24.16 3.34
CA ILE A 514 -26.00 22.71 3.41
C ILE A 514 -24.58 22.25 3.04
N GLY A 515 -23.96 21.49 3.94
CA GLY A 515 -22.70 20.79 3.73
C GLY A 515 -22.90 19.37 3.21
N LEU A 516 -21.79 18.74 2.82
CA LEU A 516 -21.77 17.38 2.28
C LEU A 516 -20.70 16.55 3.00
N ILE A 517 -21.11 15.41 3.56
CA ILE A 517 -20.20 14.34 3.98
C ILE A 517 -20.30 13.24 2.94
N VAL A 518 -19.17 12.86 2.35
CA VAL A 518 -19.11 11.69 1.44
C VAL A 518 -18.39 10.57 2.17
N LEU A 519 -18.98 9.38 2.22
CA LEU A 519 -18.38 8.16 2.78
C LEU A 519 -18.01 7.22 1.63
N ASN A 520 -16.74 6.82 1.55
CA ASN A 520 -16.33 5.73 0.68
C ASN A 520 -16.72 4.39 1.33
N THR A 521 -17.63 3.66 0.68
CA THR A 521 -18.11 2.35 1.12
C THR A 521 -17.20 1.20 0.71
N CYS A 522 -16.30 1.44 -0.25
CA CYS A 522 -15.51 0.42 -0.93
C CYS A 522 -16.35 -0.77 -1.42
N ASN A 523 -17.59 -0.51 -1.87
CA ASN A 523 -18.58 -1.52 -2.29
C ASN A 523 -18.79 -2.65 -1.24
N SER A 524 -18.64 -2.33 0.06
CA SER A 524 -18.65 -3.30 1.15
C SER A 524 -19.63 -2.95 2.26
N GLY A 525 -20.58 -3.88 2.48
CA GLY A 525 -21.57 -3.78 3.56
C GLY A 525 -20.98 -3.70 4.98
N LEU A 526 -19.77 -4.21 5.21
CA LEU A 526 -19.09 -4.08 6.50
C LEU A 526 -18.42 -2.70 6.64
N VAL A 527 -17.83 -2.17 5.56
CA VAL A 527 -17.17 -0.86 5.57
C VAL A 527 -18.20 0.26 5.75
N VAL A 528 -19.35 0.21 5.07
CA VAL A 528 -20.41 1.22 5.24
C VAL A 528 -20.99 1.21 6.65
N LYS A 529 -21.27 0.02 7.23
CA LYS A 529 -21.74 -0.11 8.62
C LYS A 529 -20.74 0.48 9.61
N ARG A 530 -19.45 0.14 9.47
CA ARG A 530 -18.36 0.71 10.27
C ARG A 530 -18.32 2.23 10.14
N LYS A 531 -18.44 2.79 8.93
CA LYS A 531 -18.33 4.23 8.70
C LYS A 531 -19.52 5.04 9.22
N ILE A 532 -20.74 4.54 9.10
CA ILE A 532 -21.92 5.18 9.73
C ILE A 532 -21.76 5.23 11.26
N LEU A 533 -21.40 4.10 11.88
CA LEU A 533 -21.20 4.03 13.33
C LEU A 533 -20.03 4.90 13.80
N GLU A 534 -18.94 4.97 13.03
CA GLU A 534 -17.78 5.79 13.35
C GLU A 534 -18.10 7.30 13.35
N ILE A 535 -18.83 7.81 12.35
CA ILE A 535 -19.16 9.25 12.32
C ILE A 535 -20.16 9.68 13.40
N HIS A 536 -21.06 8.79 13.83
CA HIS A 536 -21.97 9.09 14.95
C HIS A 536 -21.29 8.98 16.32
N SER A 537 -20.33 8.05 16.50
CA SER A 537 -19.64 7.84 17.78
C SER A 537 -18.42 8.73 18.00
N LYS A 538 -17.80 9.26 16.93
CA LYS A 538 -16.59 10.11 17.01
C LYS A 538 -16.74 11.48 16.34
N GLY A 539 -17.86 11.78 15.68
CA GLY A 539 -17.97 12.95 14.81
C GLY A 539 -17.09 12.85 13.56
N VAL A 540 -16.86 13.99 12.91
CA VAL A 540 -15.94 14.15 11.77
C VAL A 540 -14.68 14.88 12.23
N ILE A 541 -13.54 14.19 12.20
CA ILE A 541 -12.23 14.73 12.59
C ILE A 541 -11.64 15.55 11.44
N LYS A 542 -11.16 16.76 11.73
CA LYS A 542 -10.51 17.69 10.79
C LYS A 542 -9.35 18.40 11.47
N GLY A 543 -8.12 17.97 11.17
CA GLY A 543 -6.94 18.37 11.94
C GLY A 543 -7.10 17.96 13.41
N GLN A 544 -6.89 18.91 14.32
CA GLN A 544 -7.09 18.71 15.77
C GLN A 544 -8.56 18.83 16.23
N ASN A 545 -9.48 19.26 15.36
CA ASN A 545 -10.88 19.53 15.73
C ASN A 545 -11.79 18.35 15.39
N THR A 546 -12.68 18.00 16.31
CA THR A 546 -13.80 17.08 16.06
C THR A 546 -15.08 17.88 15.87
N ILE A 547 -15.74 17.68 14.72
CA ILE A 547 -17.04 18.26 14.41
C ILE A 547 -18.10 17.23 14.77
N ASP A 548 -18.93 17.51 15.78
CA ASP A 548 -20.13 16.69 15.99
C ASP A 548 -21.15 16.96 14.86
N ILE A 549 -21.68 15.86 14.34
CA ILE A 549 -22.68 15.79 13.27
C ILE A 549 -24.04 15.27 13.77
N ASN A 550 -24.09 14.77 15.00
CA ASN A 550 -25.35 14.43 15.66
C ASN A 550 -26.24 15.69 15.72
N LYS A 551 -27.55 15.50 15.52
CA LYS A 551 -28.52 16.58 15.26
C LYS A 551 -28.19 17.52 14.07
N ARG A 552 -27.21 17.23 13.21
CA ARG A 552 -26.91 18.03 12.00
C ARG A 552 -27.03 17.24 10.69
N VAL A 553 -27.07 15.91 10.73
CA VAL A 553 -27.37 15.09 9.54
C VAL A 553 -28.85 15.18 9.18
N ILE A 554 -29.13 15.69 7.98
CA ILE A 554 -30.47 15.81 7.39
C ILE A 554 -31.03 14.43 7.00
N GLY A 555 -30.16 13.57 6.50
CA GLY A 555 -30.44 12.22 6.01
C GLY A 555 -29.31 11.68 5.15
N TYR A 556 -29.48 10.45 4.69
CA TYR A 556 -28.49 9.69 3.93
C TYR A 556 -28.94 9.47 2.48
N VAL A 557 -27.96 9.38 1.57
CA VAL A 557 -28.21 9.08 0.16
C VAL A 557 -27.20 8.03 -0.32
N GLY A 558 -27.65 7.08 -1.14
CA GLY A 558 -26.91 5.88 -1.49
C GLY A 558 -27.59 4.61 -1.01
N GLU A 559 -27.13 3.43 -1.39
CA GLU A 559 -25.88 3.13 -2.11
C GLU A 559 -26.12 2.78 -3.59
N LEU A 560 -25.06 2.38 -4.30
CA LEU A 560 -25.13 1.76 -5.62
C LEU A 560 -25.62 0.30 -5.46
N GLY A 561 -24.85 -0.52 -4.76
CA GLY A 561 -25.02 -1.97 -4.66
C GLY A 561 -26.09 -2.36 -3.63
N SER A 562 -27.06 -3.17 -4.05
CA SER A 562 -28.20 -3.58 -3.20
C SER A 562 -27.80 -4.21 -1.86
N SER A 563 -26.71 -4.97 -1.80
CA SER A 563 -26.17 -5.53 -0.54
C SER A 563 -25.62 -4.46 0.41
N VAL A 564 -25.03 -3.39 -0.14
CA VAL A 564 -24.48 -2.26 0.63
C VAL A 564 -25.60 -1.31 1.09
N SER A 565 -26.65 -1.14 0.26
CA SER A 565 -27.89 -0.45 0.65
C SER A 565 -28.62 -1.18 1.79
N ILE A 566 -28.79 -2.51 1.73
CA ILE A 566 -29.36 -3.28 2.85
C ILE A 566 -28.50 -3.12 4.13
N ALA A 567 -27.17 -3.22 3.99
CA ALA A 567 -26.27 -3.09 5.12
C ALA A 567 -26.29 -1.71 5.78
N SER A 568 -26.43 -0.64 5.01
CA SER A 568 -26.60 0.73 5.52
C SER A 568 -28.00 0.94 6.12
N ALA A 569 -29.06 0.53 5.42
CA ALA A 569 -30.44 0.68 5.87
C ALA A 569 -30.72 0.00 7.21
N GLN A 570 -30.10 -1.17 7.47
CA GLN A 570 -30.17 -1.87 8.76
C GLN A 570 -29.62 -1.02 9.93
N VAL A 571 -28.59 -0.20 9.71
CA VAL A 571 -28.03 0.67 10.76
C VAL A 571 -28.80 1.98 10.83
N LEU A 572 -29.11 2.60 9.69
CA LEU A 572 -29.81 3.89 9.64
C LEU A 572 -31.24 3.79 10.19
N THR A 573 -31.92 2.66 10.01
CA THR A 573 -33.23 2.38 10.64
C THR A 573 -33.14 2.40 12.17
N GLN A 574 -32.10 1.79 12.75
CA GLN A 574 -31.88 1.77 14.21
C GLN A 574 -31.44 3.13 14.76
N LEU A 575 -30.80 3.97 13.94
CA LEU A 575 -30.40 5.33 14.27
C LEU A 575 -31.49 6.38 13.95
N GLY A 576 -32.64 5.99 13.40
CA GLY A 576 -33.74 6.89 13.07
C GLY A 576 -33.52 7.79 11.84
N TYR A 577 -32.60 7.45 10.94
CA TYR A 577 -32.30 8.25 9.73
C TYR A 577 -32.94 7.69 8.47
N VAL A 578 -33.39 8.60 7.59
CA VAL A 578 -33.90 8.29 6.26
C VAL A 578 -32.76 8.09 5.26
N GLN A 579 -32.92 7.11 4.37
CA GLN A 579 -31.98 6.77 3.31
C GLN A 579 -32.66 6.82 1.93
N VAL A 580 -32.08 7.54 0.97
CA VAL A 580 -32.52 7.56 -0.43
C VAL A 580 -31.46 6.93 -1.34
N SER A 581 -31.69 5.72 -1.83
CA SER A 581 -30.78 5.06 -2.79
C SER A 581 -30.92 5.61 -4.21
N TYR A 582 -29.79 5.67 -4.92
CA TYR A 582 -29.73 6.12 -6.31
C TYR A 582 -29.64 4.98 -7.34
N ALA A 583 -29.33 3.74 -6.97
CA ALA A 583 -29.25 2.63 -7.94
C ALA A 583 -29.63 1.23 -7.42
N SER A 584 -29.79 1.00 -6.11
CA SER A 584 -30.12 -0.35 -5.62
C SER A 584 -31.55 -0.77 -5.96
N THR A 585 -31.72 -1.68 -6.91
CA THR A 585 -33.01 -2.15 -7.46
C THR A 585 -33.63 -3.37 -6.75
N SER A 586 -32.89 -4.08 -5.89
CA SER A 586 -33.35 -5.34 -5.26
C SER A 586 -34.73 -5.23 -4.62
N SER A 587 -35.62 -6.17 -4.96
CA SER A 587 -37.01 -6.20 -4.47
C SER A 587 -37.13 -6.34 -2.95
N GLN A 588 -36.10 -6.88 -2.27
CA GLN A 588 -36.03 -6.95 -0.80
C GLN A 588 -36.13 -5.56 -0.15
N LEU A 589 -35.53 -4.54 -0.76
CA LEU A 589 -35.54 -3.16 -0.27
C LEU A 589 -36.92 -2.45 -0.39
N SER A 590 -37.93 -3.11 -0.98
CA SER A 590 -39.32 -2.64 -0.95
C SER A 590 -40.06 -3.02 0.33
N SER A 591 -39.51 -3.89 1.18
CA SER A 591 -40.13 -4.24 2.47
C SER A 591 -40.05 -3.07 3.45
N ARG A 592 -41.20 -2.50 3.81
CA ARG A 592 -41.30 -1.42 4.82
C ARG A 592 -41.36 -1.93 6.26
N ASN A 593 -41.44 -3.26 6.46
CA ASN A 593 -41.25 -3.88 7.77
C ASN A 593 -39.76 -3.93 8.14
N ASP A 594 -38.91 -4.31 7.17
CA ASP A 594 -37.45 -4.42 7.36
C ASP A 594 -36.73 -3.08 7.12
N PHE A 595 -37.24 -2.26 6.21
CA PHE A 595 -36.64 -1.00 5.78
C PHE A 595 -37.67 0.15 5.74
N PRO A 596 -38.23 0.58 6.90
CA PRO A 596 -39.29 1.59 6.97
C PRO A 596 -38.85 2.98 6.51
N TYR A 597 -37.56 3.32 6.65
CA TYR A 597 -37.00 4.64 6.31
C TYR A 597 -36.16 4.64 5.02
N PHE A 598 -36.24 3.55 4.23
CA PHE A 598 -35.57 3.44 2.94
C PHE A 598 -36.49 3.85 1.79
N MET A 599 -35.95 4.64 0.86
CA MET A 599 -36.56 4.99 -0.42
C MET A 599 -35.52 4.89 -1.54
N ARG A 600 -35.96 4.92 -2.80
CA ARG A 600 -35.06 4.91 -3.96
C ARG A 600 -35.67 5.61 -5.17
N VAL A 601 -34.82 6.26 -5.98
CA VAL A 601 -35.26 6.93 -7.22
C VAL A 601 -35.27 5.99 -8.44
N VAL A 602 -35.07 4.69 -8.22
CA VAL A 602 -35.04 3.64 -9.26
C VAL A 602 -36.17 2.65 -9.12
N THR A 603 -36.62 2.16 -10.27
CA THR A 603 -37.64 1.11 -10.40
C THR A 603 -37.11 -0.23 -9.84
N PRO A 604 -37.91 -1.01 -9.09
CA PRO A 604 -37.44 -2.25 -8.45
C PRO A 604 -37.46 -3.50 -9.36
N ASP A 605 -36.57 -4.46 -9.07
CA ASP A 605 -36.31 -5.66 -9.89
C ASP A 605 -37.54 -6.54 -10.17
N ASN A 606 -38.58 -6.50 -9.33
CA ASN A 606 -39.83 -7.22 -9.59
C ASN A 606 -40.63 -6.63 -10.76
N LYS A 607 -40.58 -5.30 -10.94
CA LYS A 607 -41.14 -4.64 -12.14
C LYS A 607 -40.27 -4.91 -13.37
N GLN A 608 -38.96 -5.02 -13.19
CA GLN A 608 -38.06 -5.46 -14.26
C GLN A 608 -38.37 -6.88 -14.74
N ALA A 609 -38.60 -7.79 -13.79
CA ALA A 609 -38.99 -9.16 -14.05
C ALA A 609 -40.33 -9.25 -14.81
N ASP A 610 -41.33 -8.44 -14.43
CA ASP A 610 -42.59 -8.33 -15.19
C ASP A 610 -42.33 -7.87 -16.64
N VAL A 611 -41.50 -6.84 -16.86
CA VAL A 611 -41.15 -6.37 -18.22
C VAL A 611 -40.46 -7.45 -19.05
N MET A 612 -39.48 -8.16 -18.48
CA MET A 612 -38.80 -9.28 -19.15
C MET A 612 -39.78 -10.40 -19.50
N VAL A 613 -40.71 -10.72 -18.61
CA VAL A 613 -41.75 -11.73 -18.84
C VAL A 613 -42.72 -11.33 -19.95
N GLU A 614 -43.17 -10.07 -20.01
CA GLU A 614 -44.03 -9.63 -21.12
C GLU A 614 -43.26 -9.55 -22.46
N LEU A 615 -41.95 -9.26 -22.46
CA LEU A 615 -41.11 -9.38 -23.66
C LEU A 615 -41.01 -10.83 -24.16
N ILE A 616 -40.83 -11.81 -23.27
CA ILE A 616 -40.75 -13.23 -23.62
C ILE A 616 -42.06 -13.71 -24.27
N LYS A 617 -43.22 -13.27 -23.76
CA LYS A 617 -44.52 -13.53 -24.41
C LYS A 617 -44.62 -12.92 -25.80
N GLN A 618 -44.15 -11.68 -25.99
CA GLN A 618 -44.17 -11.00 -27.30
C GLN A 618 -43.18 -11.61 -28.30
N LEU A 619 -42.24 -12.43 -27.83
CA LEU A 619 -41.35 -13.28 -28.62
C LEU A 619 -41.85 -14.74 -28.72
N ASN A 620 -43.15 -14.99 -28.47
CA ASN A 620 -43.83 -16.29 -28.57
C ASN A 620 -43.10 -17.45 -27.88
N SER A 621 -42.36 -17.18 -26.81
CA SER A 621 -41.40 -18.15 -26.24
C SER A 621 -41.83 -18.67 -24.88
N GLU A 622 -41.65 -19.97 -24.66
CA GLU A 622 -42.10 -20.69 -23.45
C GLU A 622 -40.94 -21.32 -22.65
N TYR A 623 -39.74 -21.47 -23.24
CA TYR A 623 -38.61 -22.16 -22.61
C TYR A 623 -37.32 -21.33 -22.72
N VAL A 624 -36.82 -20.82 -21.58
CA VAL A 624 -35.77 -19.79 -21.53
C VAL A 624 -34.66 -20.13 -20.53
N GLN A 625 -33.45 -19.63 -20.77
CA GLN A 625 -32.33 -19.74 -19.81
C GLN A 625 -32.19 -18.47 -18.99
N LEU A 626 -31.57 -18.59 -17.82
CA LEU A 626 -31.25 -17.46 -16.94
C LEU A 626 -29.79 -17.55 -16.50
N ILE A 627 -29.10 -16.41 -16.62
CA ILE A 627 -27.76 -16.16 -16.11
C ILE A 627 -27.86 -15.10 -15.01
N TYR A 628 -27.30 -15.36 -13.83
CA TYR A 628 -27.35 -14.44 -12.69
C TYR A 628 -26.05 -14.44 -11.85
N SER A 629 -25.85 -13.38 -11.07
CA SER A 629 -24.69 -13.24 -10.18
C SER A 629 -24.99 -13.70 -8.74
N GLU A 630 -24.02 -14.35 -8.08
CA GLU A 630 -24.12 -14.95 -6.73
C GLU A 630 -24.06 -13.89 -5.60
N GLU A 631 -24.72 -12.75 -5.79
CA GLU A 631 -24.85 -11.68 -4.82
C GLU A 631 -26.28 -11.12 -4.80
N THR A 632 -26.58 -10.22 -3.87
CA THR A 632 -27.95 -9.81 -3.52
C THR A 632 -28.77 -9.21 -4.67
N TYR A 633 -28.15 -8.54 -5.65
CA TYR A 633 -28.87 -8.07 -6.84
C TYR A 633 -29.16 -9.24 -7.80
N GLY A 634 -28.15 -10.00 -8.25
CA GLY A 634 -28.36 -11.15 -9.15
C GLY A 634 -29.31 -12.21 -8.58
N ILE A 635 -29.19 -12.53 -7.30
CA ILE A 635 -30.11 -13.44 -6.57
C ILE A 635 -31.51 -12.82 -6.48
N GLY A 636 -31.62 -11.53 -6.15
CA GLY A 636 -32.90 -10.82 -6.09
C GLY A 636 -33.62 -10.77 -7.43
N GLY A 637 -32.88 -10.55 -8.53
CA GLY A 637 -33.39 -10.59 -9.90
C GLY A 637 -33.85 -12.00 -10.31
N ARG A 638 -33.05 -13.03 -10.02
CA ARG A 638 -33.42 -14.45 -10.21
C ARG A 638 -34.75 -14.78 -9.52
N ASP A 639 -34.88 -14.45 -8.24
CA ASP A 639 -36.05 -14.81 -7.44
C ASP A 639 -37.28 -13.98 -7.83
N SER A 640 -37.08 -12.71 -8.20
CA SER A 640 -38.14 -11.85 -8.74
C SER A 640 -38.64 -12.37 -10.10
N LEU A 641 -37.75 -12.88 -10.95
CA LEU A 641 -38.10 -13.46 -12.25
C LEU A 641 -38.83 -14.80 -12.12
N LEU A 642 -38.36 -15.70 -11.24
CA LEU A 642 -39.05 -16.97 -10.94
C LEU A 642 -40.45 -16.72 -10.33
N ALA A 643 -40.62 -15.67 -9.53
CA ALA A 643 -41.93 -15.24 -9.07
C ALA A 643 -42.80 -14.68 -10.20
N ALA A 644 -42.21 -13.87 -11.09
CA ALA A 644 -42.91 -13.25 -12.22
C ALA A 644 -43.33 -14.24 -13.33
N THR A 645 -42.68 -15.41 -13.47
CA THR A 645 -43.09 -16.47 -14.40
C THR A 645 -44.17 -17.41 -13.83
N LYS A 646 -44.37 -17.44 -12.51
CA LYS A 646 -45.31 -18.37 -11.86
C LYS A 646 -46.73 -18.26 -12.42
N GLY A 647 -47.31 -19.38 -12.83
CA GLY A 647 -48.66 -19.44 -13.41
C GLY A 647 -48.79 -18.84 -14.82
N LYS A 648 -47.67 -18.46 -15.46
CA LYS A 648 -47.59 -18.07 -16.87
C LYS A 648 -46.92 -19.21 -17.65
N LYS A 649 -47.16 -19.30 -18.97
CA LYS A 649 -46.53 -20.32 -19.84
C LYS A 649 -45.05 -20.03 -20.16
N ILE A 650 -44.23 -19.77 -19.13
CA ILE A 650 -42.79 -19.52 -19.28
C ILE A 650 -42.06 -20.36 -18.26
N CYS A 651 -41.19 -21.24 -18.73
CA CYS A 651 -40.32 -22.09 -17.94
C CYS A 651 -38.87 -21.63 -18.04
N ILE A 652 -38.21 -21.50 -16.88
CA ILE A 652 -36.78 -21.17 -16.77
C ILE A 652 -36.01 -22.47 -16.51
N VAL A 653 -35.04 -22.77 -17.38
CA VAL A 653 -34.13 -23.93 -17.27
C VAL A 653 -33.54 -24.05 -15.86
N GLN A 654 -33.61 -25.26 -15.29
CA GLN A 654 -33.12 -25.57 -13.95
C GLN A 654 -31.88 -26.48 -14.00
N PRO A 655 -30.83 -26.22 -13.21
CA PRO A 655 -30.62 -25.01 -12.42
C PRO A 655 -30.24 -23.80 -13.32
N PRO A 656 -30.63 -22.57 -12.96
CA PRO A 656 -30.12 -21.36 -13.62
C PRO A 656 -28.61 -21.23 -13.49
N ILE A 657 -27.96 -20.63 -14.49
CA ILE A 657 -26.51 -20.50 -14.56
C ILE A 657 -26.06 -19.36 -13.64
N SER A 658 -25.26 -19.67 -12.62
CA SER A 658 -24.70 -18.69 -11.70
C SER A 658 -23.27 -18.24 -12.09
N LEU A 659 -22.92 -17.02 -11.70
CA LEU A 659 -21.57 -16.43 -11.78
C LEU A 659 -21.16 -15.89 -10.42
N LYS A 660 -19.91 -16.10 -10.01
CA LYS A 660 -19.37 -15.36 -8.86
C LYS A 660 -19.16 -13.89 -9.20
N ASP A 661 -19.35 -13.03 -8.21
CA ASP A 661 -19.05 -11.60 -8.32
C ASP A 661 -17.55 -11.35 -8.13
N SER A 662 -16.76 -11.69 -9.16
CA SER A 662 -15.30 -11.60 -9.19
C SER A 662 -14.78 -11.18 -10.57
N ILE A 663 -13.72 -10.38 -10.61
CA ILE A 663 -13.03 -9.98 -11.84
C ILE A 663 -12.18 -11.13 -12.40
N ASP A 664 -11.67 -12.01 -11.52
CA ASP A 664 -10.88 -13.20 -11.88
C ASP A 664 -11.74 -14.41 -12.31
N GLU A 665 -13.07 -14.26 -12.43
CA GLU A 665 -13.95 -15.38 -12.77
C GLU A 665 -13.68 -15.87 -14.21
N ASN A 666 -13.28 -17.13 -14.34
CA ASN A 666 -12.92 -17.71 -15.63
C ASN A 666 -14.16 -17.99 -16.49
N PHE A 667 -14.40 -17.14 -17.49
CA PHE A 667 -15.53 -17.25 -18.42
C PHE A 667 -15.47 -18.45 -19.40
N SER A 668 -14.44 -19.30 -19.35
CA SER A 668 -14.41 -20.54 -20.14
C SER A 668 -15.56 -21.50 -19.76
N GLY A 669 -16.12 -22.17 -20.77
CA GLY A 669 -17.21 -23.14 -20.58
C GLY A 669 -18.62 -22.57 -20.34
N PHE A 670 -18.82 -21.24 -20.22
CA PHE A 670 -20.17 -20.67 -20.12
C PHE A 670 -21.02 -20.93 -21.39
N TYR A 671 -20.39 -20.81 -22.56
CA TYR A 671 -21.02 -21.12 -23.84
C TYR A 671 -21.46 -22.58 -23.94
N GLU A 672 -20.60 -23.51 -23.52
CA GLU A 672 -20.93 -24.95 -23.51
C GLU A 672 -22.00 -25.30 -22.45
N ARG A 673 -22.12 -24.53 -21.34
CA ARG A 673 -23.28 -24.62 -20.44
C ARG A 673 -24.58 -24.20 -21.12
N LEU A 674 -24.60 -23.06 -21.83
CA LEU A 674 -25.80 -22.62 -22.58
C LEU A 674 -26.23 -23.64 -23.65
N ARG A 675 -25.25 -24.33 -24.25
CA ARG A 675 -25.46 -25.39 -25.25
C ARG A 675 -26.00 -26.71 -24.68
N GLN A 676 -26.04 -26.90 -23.36
CA GLN A 676 -26.73 -28.04 -22.76
C GLN A 676 -28.25 -27.98 -22.96
N ASN A 677 -28.81 -26.77 -23.20
CA ASN A 677 -30.23 -26.55 -23.45
C ASN A 677 -30.44 -25.77 -24.77
N PRO A 678 -30.09 -26.34 -25.94
CA PRO A 678 -30.04 -25.60 -27.23
C PRO A 678 -31.43 -25.20 -27.77
N GLN A 679 -32.51 -25.72 -27.18
CA GLN A 679 -33.88 -25.30 -27.47
C GLN A 679 -34.25 -23.99 -26.75
N ALA A 680 -33.62 -23.71 -25.60
CA ALA A 680 -33.82 -22.49 -24.83
C ALA A 680 -32.96 -21.35 -25.40
N LYS A 681 -33.37 -20.82 -26.56
CA LYS A 681 -32.61 -19.81 -27.30
C LYS A 681 -32.63 -18.42 -26.67
N ILE A 682 -33.66 -18.09 -25.89
CA ILE A 682 -33.72 -16.84 -25.13
C ILE A 682 -32.99 -17.01 -23.80
N VAL A 683 -32.07 -16.08 -23.51
CA VAL A 683 -31.16 -16.10 -22.36
C VAL A 683 -31.25 -14.78 -21.59
N ILE A 684 -31.81 -14.82 -20.40
CA ILE A 684 -32.05 -13.65 -19.55
C ILE A 684 -30.81 -13.40 -18.69
N VAL A 685 -30.39 -12.14 -18.52
CA VAL A 685 -29.09 -11.80 -17.90
C VAL A 685 -29.25 -10.78 -16.76
N PHE A 686 -29.23 -11.28 -15.52
CA PHE A 686 -29.20 -10.50 -14.27
C PHE A 686 -27.77 -10.45 -13.69
N LEU A 687 -26.90 -9.68 -14.35
CA LEU A 687 -25.49 -9.52 -13.99
C LEU A 687 -25.14 -8.06 -13.75
N ARG A 688 -24.26 -7.81 -12.78
CA ARG A 688 -23.61 -6.51 -12.58
C ARG A 688 -22.86 -6.10 -13.85
N THR A 689 -22.82 -4.80 -14.15
CA THR A 689 -22.31 -4.24 -15.42
C THR A 689 -20.95 -4.78 -15.87
N HIS A 690 -20.01 -4.98 -14.94
CA HIS A 690 -18.67 -5.46 -15.27
C HIS A 690 -18.68 -6.93 -15.74
N LEU A 691 -19.41 -7.82 -15.05
CA LEU A 691 -19.61 -9.21 -15.47
C LEU A 691 -20.38 -9.29 -16.80
N ALA A 692 -21.38 -8.43 -16.99
CA ALA A 692 -22.15 -8.37 -18.24
C ALA A 692 -21.26 -8.02 -19.44
N VAL A 693 -20.38 -7.01 -19.33
CA VAL A 693 -19.41 -6.65 -20.38
C VAL A 693 -18.47 -7.81 -20.70
N LEU A 694 -17.86 -8.41 -19.67
CA LEU A 694 -16.89 -9.50 -19.84
C LEU A 694 -17.52 -10.75 -20.47
N LEU A 695 -18.64 -11.21 -19.91
CA LEU A 695 -19.34 -12.40 -20.40
C LEU A 695 -19.88 -12.19 -21.83
N MET A 696 -20.47 -11.04 -22.15
CA MET A 696 -20.97 -10.78 -23.51
C MET A 696 -19.82 -10.66 -24.53
N SER A 697 -18.67 -10.09 -24.15
CA SER A 697 -17.49 -10.09 -25.01
C SER A 697 -16.95 -11.51 -25.26
N THR A 698 -17.04 -12.43 -24.29
CA THR A 698 -16.64 -13.84 -24.47
C THR A 698 -17.66 -14.63 -25.29
N LEU A 699 -18.94 -14.56 -24.93
CA LEU A 699 -20.00 -15.33 -25.60
C LEU A 699 -20.21 -14.89 -27.05
N SER A 700 -20.20 -13.58 -27.33
CA SER A 700 -20.42 -13.07 -28.69
C SER A 700 -19.37 -13.58 -29.68
N SER A 701 -18.10 -13.72 -29.27
CA SER A 701 -17.03 -14.27 -30.11
C SER A 701 -16.98 -15.80 -30.19
N GLN A 702 -17.72 -16.51 -29.32
CA GLN A 702 -17.81 -17.98 -29.36
C GLN A 702 -19.06 -18.47 -30.11
N MET A 703 -20.18 -17.75 -30.00
CA MET A 703 -21.48 -18.12 -30.58
C MET A 703 -21.66 -17.69 -32.03
N LYS A 704 -22.60 -18.33 -32.73
CA LYS A 704 -23.07 -17.93 -34.05
C LYS A 704 -24.23 -16.93 -33.95
N LYS A 705 -24.38 -16.07 -34.95
CA LYS A 705 -25.50 -15.11 -35.06
C LYS A 705 -26.85 -15.84 -35.00
N GLY A 706 -27.66 -15.51 -34.00
CA GLY A 706 -28.97 -16.13 -33.77
C GLY A 706 -28.95 -17.54 -33.17
N GLU A 707 -27.81 -18.01 -32.65
CA GLU A 707 -27.74 -19.22 -31.81
C GLU A 707 -28.44 -18.97 -30.46
N PHE A 708 -28.25 -17.78 -29.88
CA PHE A 708 -28.96 -17.28 -28.71
C PHE A 708 -29.41 -15.82 -28.89
N ILE A 709 -30.48 -15.44 -28.18
CA ILE A 709 -30.99 -14.07 -28.02
C ILE A 709 -30.90 -13.70 -26.54
N PHE A 710 -30.24 -12.61 -26.21
CA PHE A 710 -30.15 -12.17 -24.82
C PHE A 710 -31.27 -11.18 -24.45
N ILE A 711 -31.68 -11.19 -23.17
CA ILE A 711 -32.50 -10.14 -22.57
C ILE A 711 -31.73 -9.58 -21.35
N GLY A 712 -31.05 -8.45 -21.58
CA GLY A 712 -30.23 -7.76 -20.57
C GLY A 712 -31.05 -6.96 -19.56
N SER A 713 -30.59 -6.99 -18.31
CA SER A 713 -31.06 -6.16 -17.19
C SER A 713 -30.62 -4.69 -17.33
N GLU A 714 -31.10 -3.80 -16.45
CA GLU A 714 -30.71 -2.39 -16.42
C GLU A 714 -29.21 -2.18 -16.14
N ALA A 715 -28.57 -3.13 -15.46
CA ALA A 715 -27.13 -3.17 -15.23
C ALA A 715 -26.33 -3.45 -16.52
N TRP A 716 -26.94 -4.07 -17.54
CA TRP A 716 -26.44 -4.07 -18.92
C TRP A 716 -26.81 -2.73 -19.57
N GLY A 717 -28.10 -2.38 -19.58
CA GLY A 717 -28.59 -1.09 -20.04
C GLY A 717 -28.15 -0.77 -21.47
N LYS A 718 -27.54 0.40 -21.68
CA LYS A 718 -27.03 0.86 -22.98
C LYS A 718 -25.51 0.88 -23.05
N ASN A 719 -24.83 -0.03 -22.35
CA ASN A 719 -23.37 0.00 -22.24
C ASN A 719 -22.69 -0.28 -23.59
N VAL A 720 -22.09 0.77 -24.17
CA VAL A 720 -21.45 0.75 -25.50
C VAL A 720 -20.37 -0.33 -25.65
N ASP A 721 -19.70 -0.71 -24.56
CA ASP A 721 -18.71 -1.79 -24.54
C ASP A 721 -19.28 -3.11 -25.10
N ILE A 722 -20.55 -3.43 -24.83
CA ILE A 722 -21.17 -4.70 -25.24
C ILE A 722 -21.49 -4.74 -26.74
N VAL A 723 -21.64 -3.58 -27.39
CA VAL A 723 -21.84 -3.48 -28.86
C VAL A 723 -20.56 -3.11 -29.62
N GLN A 724 -19.44 -2.89 -28.92
CA GLN A 724 -18.14 -2.55 -29.52
C GLN A 724 -17.05 -3.61 -29.30
N LYS A 725 -17.15 -4.47 -28.26
CA LYS A 725 -16.16 -5.50 -27.92
C LYS A 725 -16.63 -6.91 -28.34
N GLY A 726 -15.68 -7.83 -28.52
CA GLY A 726 -15.95 -9.19 -28.96
C GLY A 726 -16.42 -9.24 -30.42
N THR A 727 -17.49 -9.99 -30.70
CA THR A 727 -18.07 -10.09 -32.04
C THR A 727 -19.54 -9.64 -32.00
N PRO A 728 -19.81 -8.32 -31.86
CA PRO A 728 -21.15 -7.80 -31.56
C PRO A 728 -22.19 -8.10 -32.64
N ALA A 729 -21.77 -8.41 -33.87
CA ALA A 729 -22.64 -8.89 -34.96
C ALA A 729 -23.45 -10.15 -34.60
N ASN A 730 -22.94 -10.99 -33.68
CA ASN A 730 -23.66 -12.16 -33.21
C ASN A 730 -24.76 -11.82 -32.21
N LEU A 731 -24.69 -10.67 -31.51
CA LEU A 731 -25.69 -10.19 -30.55
C LEU A 731 -26.89 -9.48 -31.19
N ILE A 732 -26.85 -9.19 -32.49
CA ILE A 732 -27.95 -8.52 -33.24
C ILE A 732 -29.26 -9.28 -33.02
N GLY A 733 -30.31 -8.54 -32.62
CA GLY A 733 -31.61 -9.08 -32.25
C GLY A 733 -31.80 -9.32 -30.74
N SER A 734 -30.73 -9.22 -29.93
CA SER A 734 -30.86 -9.23 -28.47
C SER A 734 -31.55 -7.97 -27.95
N PHE A 735 -32.13 -8.07 -26.76
CA PHE A 735 -32.85 -7.01 -26.07
C PHE A 735 -32.15 -6.61 -24.78
N THR A 736 -32.46 -5.40 -24.29
CA THR A 736 -32.09 -4.97 -22.95
C THR A 736 -33.06 -3.90 -22.45
N VAL A 737 -33.33 -3.92 -21.15
CA VAL A 737 -34.04 -2.83 -20.47
C VAL A 737 -33.03 -1.82 -19.92
N ALA A 738 -33.42 -0.56 -19.82
CA ALA A 738 -32.60 0.50 -19.22
C ALA A 738 -33.48 1.50 -18.48
N MET A 739 -33.03 2.02 -17.34
CA MET A 739 -33.59 3.25 -16.78
C MET A 739 -32.84 4.45 -17.37
N GLU A 740 -33.56 5.50 -17.75
CA GLU A 740 -32.98 6.70 -18.35
C GLU A 740 -33.49 7.96 -17.66
N MET A 741 -32.57 8.84 -17.28
CA MET A 741 -32.85 10.22 -16.88
C MET A 741 -32.14 11.16 -17.86
N SER A 742 -32.72 12.31 -18.17
CA SER A 742 -32.09 13.31 -19.04
C SER A 742 -30.79 13.84 -18.44
N SER A 743 -29.69 13.77 -19.18
CA SER A 743 -28.43 14.41 -18.80
C SER A 743 -28.54 15.93 -18.86
N LYS A 744 -28.37 16.61 -17.72
CA LYS A 744 -28.31 18.07 -17.68
C LYS A 744 -26.92 18.52 -18.14
N GLU A 745 -26.86 19.24 -19.26
CA GLU A 745 -25.62 19.66 -19.92
C GLU A 745 -24.62 20.33 -18.96
N ILE A 746 -25.11 21.14 -18.02
CA ILE A 746 -24.29 21.79 -17.00
C ILE A 746 -23.52 20.77 -16.13
N LEU A 747 -24.14 19.65 -15.73
CA LEU A 747 -23.44 18.61 -14.97
C LEU A 747 -22.42 17.85 -15.83
N VAL A 748 -22.75 17.61 -17.11
CA VAL A 748 -21.81 17.02 -18.08
C VAL A 748 -20.58 17.92 -18.28
N ASN A 749 -20.79 19.23 -18.42
CA ASN A 749 -19.73 20.22 -18.59
C ASN A 749 -18.90 20.39 -17.31
N ASN A 750 -19.50 20.31 -16.12
CA ASN A 750 -18.77 20.25 -14.85
C ASN A 750 -17.83 19.02 -14.79
N ILE A 751 -18.29 17.83 -15.20
CA ILE A 751 -17.47 16.60 -15.22
C ILE A 751 -16.33 16.70 -16.25
N LYS A 752 -16.57 17.32 -17.41
CA LYS A 752 -15.55 17.60 -18.44
C LYS A 752 -14.57 18.72 -18.05
N GLY A 753 -14.90 19.52 -17.03
CA GLY A 753 -14.07 20.59 -16.49
C GLY A 753 -13.19 20.20 -15.30
N LEU A 754 -13.23 18.94 -14.84
CA LEU A 754 -12.46 18.48 -13.68
C LEU A 754 -10.95 18.63 -13.91
N PHE A 755 -10.22 19.18 -12.94
CA PHE A 755 -8.76 19.18 -12.95
C PHE A 755 -8.23 19.10 -11.52
N PRO A 756 -7.29 18.19 -11.20
CA PRO A 756 -6.81 18.03 -9.84
C PRO A 756 -5.70 19.02 -9.52
N GLU A 757 -5.81 19.65 -8.35
CA GLU A 757 -4.74 20.42 -7.73
C GLU A 757 -3.88 19.49 -6.87
N ARG A 758 -2.55 19.69 -6.86
CA ARG A 758 -1.59 18.83 -6.13
C ARG A 758 -1.94 18.62 -4.65
N ASN A 759 -2.45 19.67 -4.01
CA ASN A 759 -2.83 19.69 -2.59
C ASN A 759 -4.35 19.92 -2.42
N GLY A 760 -5.15 19.60 -3.46
CA GLY A 760 -6.59 19.85 -3.47
C GLY A 760 -7.37 18.98 -2.48
N SER A 761 -8.46 19.51 -1.91
CA SER A 761 -9.29 18.84 -0.88
C SER A 761 -10.13 17.64 -1.38
N THR A 762 -9.84 17.11 -2.57
CA THR A 762 -10.58 16.04 -3.24
C THR A 762 -9.66 14.83 -3.51
N PRO A 763 -9.37 13.98 -2.51
CA PRO A 763 -8.39 12.89 -2.60
C PRO A 763 -8.49 12.06 -3.89
N TRP A 764 -9.71 11.73 -4.25
CA TRP A 764 -10.02 10.72 -5.26
C TRP A 764 -9.96 11.24 -6.71
N MET A 765 -9.94 12.56 -6.95
CA MET A 765 -10.01 13.11 -8.31
C MET A 765 -8.77 12.78 -9.15
N GLN A 766 -7.58 12.92 -8.57
CA GLN A 766 -6.31 12.59 -9.25
C GLN A 766 -6.29 11.13 -9.68
N ALA A 767 -6.42 10.21 -8.71
CA ALA A 767 -6.36 8.78 -8.96
C ALA A 767 -7.44 8.33 -9.97
N TYR A 768 -8.64 8.92 -9.92
CA TYR A 768 -9.70 8.64 -10.87
C TYR A 768 -9.29 9.01 -12.30
N LEU A 769 -8.81 10.24 -12.52
CA LEU A 769 -8.43 10.72 -13.85
C LEU A 769 -7.24 9.95 -14.42
N GLU A 770 -6.22 9.67 -13.61
CA GLU A 770 -5.05 8.88 -14.01
C GLU A 770 -5.42 7.46 -14.47
N ASN A 771 -6.35 6.81 -13.75
CA ASN A 771 -6.84 5.48 -14.09
C ASN A 771 -7.84 5.47 -15.27
N LYS A 772 -8.69 6.49 -15.37
CA LYS A 772 -9.72 6.60 -16.43
C LYS A 772 -9.12 6.95 -17.80
N LEU A 773 -8.01 7.70 -17.82
CA LEU A 773 -7.38 8.24 -19.03
C LEU A 773 -6.00 7.61 -19.34
N SER A 774 -5.59 6.60 -18.56
CA SER A 774 -4.28 5.93 -18.64
C SER A 774 -3.11 6.92 -18.77
N CYS A 775 -3.02 7.82 -17.79
CA CYS A 775 -2.03 8.90 -17.74
C CYS A 775 -1.57 9.20 -16.31
N TYR A 776 -0.57 10.07 -16.15
CA TYR A 776 -0.14 10.60 -14.85
C TYR A 776 -0.09 12.14 -14.86
N PHE A 777 -0.32 12.79 -13.71
CA PHE A 777 0.02 14.20 -13.52
C PHE A 777 1.50 14.32 -13.14
N ASN A 778 2.21 15.37 -13.59
CA ASN A 778 3.66 15.49 -13.38
C ASN A 778 4.09 15.47 -11.90
N TRP A 779 3.26 15.99 -11.01
CA TRP A 779 3.44 15.97 -9.54
C TRP A 779 2.95 14.65 -8.88
N SER A 780 2.46 13.68 -9.65
CA SER A 780 1.92 12.41 -9.14
C SER A 780 3.01 11.44 -8.69
N TYR A 781 2.67 10.69 -7.64
CA TYR A 781 3.43 9.56 -7.12
C TYR A 781 3.08 8.24 -7.84
N ASN A 782 1.99 8.17 -8.59
CA ASN A 782 1.68 7.08 -9.53
C ASN A 782 2.21 7.47 -10.92
N ARG A 783 3.29 6.83 -11.39
CA ARG A 783 3.84 7.03 -12.74
C ARG A 783 4.06 5.69 -13.45
N VAL A 784 3.07 4.80 -13.29
CA VAL A 784 2.98 3.51 -13.98
C VAL A 784 2.66 3.74 -15.46
N GLN A 785 1.84 4.76 -15.75
CA GLN A 785 1.51 5.20 -17.10
C GLN A 785 2.64 6.02 -17.72
N THR A 786 2.85 5.92 -19.03
CA THR A 786 3.93 6.63 -19.75
C THR A 786 3.55 8.03 -20.23
N ASN A 787 2.25 8.33 -20.35
CA ASN A 787 1.74 9.57 -20.91
C ASN A 787 1.28 10.54 -19.81
N GLN A 788 1.55 11.84 -19.97
CA GLN A 788 0.99 12.85 -19.06
C GLN A 788 -0.50 13.09 -19.34
N CYS A 789 -1.24 13.47 -18.30
CA CYS A 789 -2.64 13.87 -18.41
C CYS A 789 -2.74 15.30 -18.99
N THR A 790 -3.63 15.49 -19.98
CA THR A 790 -3.90 16.80 -20.60
C THR A 790 -5.36 17.17 -20.45
N GLN A 791 -5.67 18.48 -20.50
CA GLN A 791 -7.04 18.96 -20.28
C GLN A 791 -8.00 18.50 -21.39
N ASP A 792 -7.52 18.26 -22.62
CA ASP A 792 -8.35 17.81 -23.73
C ASP A 792 -8.81 16.34 -23.57
N LYS A 793 -7.93 15.45 -23.08
CA LYS A 793 -8.33 14.08 -22.68
C LYS A 793 -9.43 14.06 -21.62
N ILE A 794 -9.52 15.11 -20.78
CA ILE A 794 -10.57 15.22 -19.77
C ILE A 794 -11.89 15.68 -20.40
N LYS A 795 -11.85 16.54 -21.43
CA LYS A 795 -13.03 16.92 -22.22
C LYS A 795 -13.63 15.72 -22.98
N GLU A 796 -12.82 14.73 -23.30
CA GLU A 796 -13.25 13.44 -23.90
C GLU A 796 -13.96 12.51 -22.91
N LEU A 797 -13.99 12.81 -21.60
CA LEU A 797 -14.70 11.96 -20.63
C LEU A 797 -16.19 11.84 -20.95
N TRP A 798 -16.65 10.60 -21.05
CA TRP A 798 -18.07 10.28 -20.99
C TRP A 798 -18.56 10.26 -19.53
N PRO A 799 -19.73 10.87 -19.25
CA PRO A 799 -20.34 10.77 -17.93
C PRO A 799 -20.95 9.39 -17.67
N ASP A 800 -20.80 8.87 -16.45
CA ASP A 800 -21.43 7.63 -15.98
C ASP A 800 -22.96 7.81 -15.97
N GLY A 801 -23.72 6.83 -16.49
CA GLY A 801 -25.19 6.93 -16.59
C GLY A 801 -25.93 7.17 -15.26
N TRP A 802 -25.30 6.81 -14.13
CA TRP A 802 -25.87 6.92 -12.79
C TRP A 802 -25.75 8.32 -12.15
N ILE A 803 -25.01 9.28 -12.75
CA ILE A 803 -24.84 10.62 -12.14
C ILE A 803 -26.18 11.37 -11.96
N MET A 804 -27.11 11.23 -12.90
CA MET A 804 -28.41 11.91 -12.81
C MET A 804 -29.28 11.31 -11.70
N PHE A 805 -29.19 9.99 -11.50
CA PHE A 805 -29.88 9.30 -10.41
C PHE A 805 -29.29 9.71 -9.05
N ALA A 806 -27.95 9.80 -8.93
CA ALA A 806 -27.28 10.28 -7.73
C ALA A 806 -27.68 11.73 -7.39
N ALA A 807 -27.63 12.64 -8.37
CA ALA A 807 -28.03 14.02 -8.19
C ALA A 807 -29.52 14.16 -7.83
N ASN A 808 -30.42 13.44 -8.53
CA ASN A 808 -31.85 13.52 -8.28
C ASN A 808 -32.23 12.88 -6.94
N ALA A 809 -31.55 11.82 -6.47
CA ALA A 809 -31.73 11.27 -5.12
C ALA A 809 -31.34 12.27 -4.02
N ALA A 810 -30.22 12.97 -4.19
CA ALA A 810 -29.78 14.03 -3.28
C ALA A 810 -30.77 15.21 -3.26
N ILE A 811 -31.18 15.70 -4.43
CA ILE A 811 -32.18 16.78 -4.57
C ILE A 811 -33.52 16.35 -3.94
N SER A 812 -33.92 15.08 -4.08
CA SER A 812 -35.17 14.56 -3.51
C SER A 812 -35.14 14.57 -1.98
N LEU A 813 -34.04 14.10 -1.37
CA LEU A 813 -33.82 14.22 0.07
C LEU A 813 -33.87 15.69 0.51
N LEU A 814 -33.10 16.57 -0.14
CA LEU A 814 -32.98 17.99 0.22
C LEU A 814 -34.32 18.74 0.17
N ILE A 815 -35.13 18.52 -0.87
CA ILE A 815 -36.45 19.16 -1.01
C ILE A 815 -37.44 18.63 0.04
N GLY A 816 -37.55 17.30 0.19
CA GLY A 816 -38.47 16.70 1.15
C GLY A 816 -38.11 17.03 2.60
N ALA A 817 -36.83 16.96 2.95
CA ALA A 817 -36.31 17.38 4.24
C ALA A 817 -36.53 18.87 4.52
N GLY A 818 -36.33 19.73 3.51
CA GLY A 818 -36.61 21.16 3.64
C GLY A 818 -38.09 21.44 3.93
N LYS A 819 -39.01 20.75 3.23
CA LYS A 819 -40.46 20.85 3.53
C LYS A 819 -40.78 20.34 4.92
N PHE A 820 -40.21 19.20 5.33
CA PHE A 820 -40.43 18.62 6.64
C PHE A 820 -39.90 19.53 7.77
N PHE A 821 -38.70 20.10 7.61
CA PHE A 821 -38.13 21.06 8.55
C PHE A 821 -39.05 22.26 8.77
N ARG A 822 -39.57 22.89 7.70
CA ARG A 822 -40.56 24.00 7.82
C ARG A 822 -41.86 23.60 8.52
N SER A 823 -42.25 22.32 8.52
CA SER A 823 -43.49 21.84 9.15
C SER A 823 -43.32 21.29 10.57
N LYS A 824 -42.09 21.25 11.10
CA LYS A 824 -41.74 20.68 12.42
C LYS A 824 -40.85 21.57 13.30
N CYS A 825 -40.02 22.40 12.70
CA CYS A 825 -39.11 23.33 13.38
C CYS A 825 -39.55 24.78 13.10
N SER A 826 -39.53 25.63 14.12
CA SER A 826 -39.88 27.06 14.00
C SER A 826 -38.78 27.87 13.32
N THR A 827 -37.53 27.68 13.76
CA THR A 827 -36.33 28.38 13.30
C THR A 827 -35.11 27.47 13.51
N TRP A 828 -34.05 27.67 12.74
CA TRP A 828 -32.75 27.06 13.02
C TRP A 828 -32.11 27.65 14.28
N THR A 829 -31.59 26.77 15.15
CA THR A 829 -30.92 27.14 16.42
C THR A 829 -29.49 26.61 16.51
N GLY A 830 -28.89 26.19 15.38
CA GLY A 830 -27.57 25.53 15.32
C GLY A 830 -27.62 24.00 15.25
N GLU A 831 -28.81 23.40 15.43
CA GLU A 831 -29.11 21.97 15.40
C GLU A 831 -30.53 21.72 14.85
N LEU A 832 -30.79 20.52 14.31
CA LEU A 832 -32.11 20.07 13.88
C LEU A 832 -32.99 19.89 15.11
N CYS A 833 -34.22 20.41 15.07
CA CYS A 833 -35.13 20.33 16.20
C CYS A 833 -35.59 18.88 16.47
N ASP A 834 -35.88 18.56 17.73
CA ASP A 834 -36.23 17.18 18.12
C ASP A 834 -37.48 16.65 17.40
N ASN A 835 -38.45 17.50 17.05
CA ASN A 835 -39.62 17.15 16.24
C ASN A 835 -39.28 16.63 14.82
N TYR A 836 -38.13 17.00 14.27
CA TYR A 836 -37.61 16.48 13.00
C TYR A 836 -36.97 15.10 13.23
N ILE A 837 -36.09 15.02 14.25
CA ILE A 837 -35.29 13.83 14.56
C ILE A 837 -36.17 12.67 15.04
N SER A 838 -37.18 12.93 15.87
CA SER A 838 -38.06 11.92 16.45
C SER A 838 -39.16 11.43 15.48
N ASN A 839 -39.17 11.89 14.23
CA ASN A 839 -40.23 11.57 13.27
C ASN A 839 -39.71 11.29 11.83
N PRO A 840 -38.81 10.31 11.64
CA PRO A 840 -38.37 9.89 10.30
C PRO A 840 -39.53 9.40 9.42
N SER A 841 -40.57 8.80 10.00
CA SER A 841 -41.79 8.41 9.27
C SER A 841 -42.47 9.59 8.57
N GLY A 842 -42.51 10.77 9.20
CA GLY A 842 -43.03 11.99 8.59
C GLY A 842 -42.12 12.52 7.48
N LEU A 843 -40.79 12.48 7.70
CA LEU A 843 -39.79 12.84 6.70
C LEU A 843 -39.90 11.99 5.42
N VAL A 844 -40.15 10.69 5.57
CA VAL A 844 -40.43 9.77 4.44
C VAL A 844 -41.64 10.25 3.62
N GLN A 845 -42.73 10.70 4.24
CA GLN A 845 -43.92 11.14 3.51
C GLN A 845 -43.69 12.45 2.74
N GLU A 846 -42.92 13.39 3.29
CA GLU A 846 -42.55 14.62 2.56
C GLU A 846 -41.65 14.32 1.35
N ILE A 847 -40.69 13.40 1.49
CA ILE A 847 -39.80 12.99 0.39
C ILE A 847 -40.59 12.23 -0.70
N LYS A 848 -41.53 11.35 -0.33
CA LYS A 848 -42.45 10.69 -1.29
C LYS A 848 -43.30 11.66 -2.11
N ASN A 849 -43.54 12.87 -1.60
CA ASN A 849 -44.29 13.92 -2.29
C ASN A 849 -43.40 14.87 -3.13
N VAL A 850 -42.12 14.56 -3.31
CA VAL A 850 -41.25 15.30 -4.23
C VAL A 850 -41.55 14.92 -5.68
N ALA A 851 -41.69 15.95 -6.52
CA ALA A 851 -41.74 15.82 -7.97
C ALA A 851 -40.55 16.57 -8.59
N LEU A 852 -39.94 15.97 -9.62
CA LEU A 852 -38.79 16.52 -10.34
C LEU A 852 -39.00 16.36 -11.85
N ASP A 853 -38.44 17.26 -12.64
CA ASP A 853 -38.24 17.00 -14.07
C ASP A 853 -37.06 16.04 -14.24
N LEU A 854 -37.40 14.76 -14.41
CA LEU A 854 -36.47 13.64 -14.60
C LEU A 854 -36.08 13.41 -16.07
N GLN A 855 -36.82 14.01 -17.01
CA GLN A 855 -36.71 13.75 -18.46
C GLN A 855 -36.36 15.00 -19.28
N GLY A 856 -36.17 16.16 -18.66
CA GLY A 856 -35.77 17.41 -19.32
C GLY A 856 -36.91 18.05 -20.11
N THR A 857 -38.16 17.70 -19.80
CA THR A 857 -39.36 18.15 -20.53
C THR A 857 -39.94 19.45 -19.98
N GLY A 858 -39.40 19.95 -18.87
CA GLY A 858 -39.99 21.05 -18.10
C GLY A 858 -41.20 20.65 -17.25
N VAL A 859 -41.60 19.37 -17.24
CA VAL A 859 -42.78 18.87 -16.51
C VAL A 859 -42.33 18.00 -15.32
N PRO A 860 -42.48 18.47 -14.07
CA PRO A 860 -42.15 17.67 -12.90
C PRO A 860 -43.08 16.47 -12.72
N VAL A 861 -42.51 15.28 -12.52
CA VAL A 861 -43.22 14.03 -12.21
C VAL A 861 -42.85 13.55 -10.81
N LYS A 862 -43.76 12.84 -10.12
CA LYS A 862 -43.44 12.24 -8.82
C LYS A 862 -42.25 11.29 -8.96
N VAL A 863 -41.25 11.46 -8.10
CA VAL A 863 -40.02 10.64 -8.13
C VAL A 863 -40.30 9.23 -7.58
N PHE A 864 -41.16 9.15 -6.58
CA PHE A 864 -41.47 7.93 -5.85
C PHE A 864 -42.94 7.51 -6.02
N ASP A 865 -43.18 6.20 -5.96
CA ASP A 865 -44.51 5.62 -5.81
C ASP A 865 -45.03 5.72 -4.36
N SER A 866 -46.21 5.13 -4.09
CA SER A 866 -46.77 5.07 -2.73
C SER A 866 -45.90 4.28 -1.74
N ASN A 867 -45.13 3.30 -2.21
CA ASN A 867 -44.24 2.52 -1.36
C ASN A 867 -42.94 3.27 -1.02
N GLY A 868 -42.45 4.14 -1.89
CA GLY A 868 -41.15 4.80 -1.79
C GLY A 868 -40.09 4.26 -2.77
N ASP A 869 -40.52 3.46 -3.74
CA ASP A 869 -39.70 2.98 -4.84
C ASP A 869 -39.83 3.92 -6.07
N GLY A 870 -38.89 3.89 -7.01
CA GLY A 870 -38.81 4.89 -8.07
C GLY A 870 -39.84 4.68 -9.20
N ASN A 871 -40.55 5.74 -9.58
CA ASN A 871 -41.58 5.70 -10.64
C ASN A 871 -41.04 6.10 -12.03
N ILE A 872 -39.82 5.67 -12.39
CA ILE A 872 -39.19 6.04 -13.67
C ILE A 872 -39.48 5.05 -14.81
N GLY A 873 -39.90 3.83 -14.49
CA GLY A 873 -40.15 2.79 -15.49
C GLY A 873 -38.87 2.26 -16.13
N TYR A 874 -38.95 1.85 -17.40
CA TYR A 874 -37.83 1.37 -18.21
C TYR A 874 -38.00 1.75 -19.70
N THR A 875 -36.93 2.15 -20.38
CA THR A 875 -36.86 2.10 -21.85
C THR A 875 -36.41 0.70 -22.30
N ILE A 876 -36.95 0.21 -23.42
CA ILE A 876 -36.62 -1.10 -24.00
C ILE A 876 -35.84 -0.89 -25.29
N TYR A 877 -34.69 -1.55 -25.38
CA TYR A 877 -33.74 -1.51 -26.48
C TYR A 877 -33.60 -2.86 -27.16
N ASN A 878 -33.32 -2.81 -28.47
CA ASN A 878 -32.95 -3.96 -29.31
C ASN A 878 -31.60 -3.63 -29.97
N ILE A 879 -30.70 -4.62 -30.04
CA ILE A 879 -29.38 -4.47 -30.66
C ILE A 879 -29.53 -4.63 -32.17
N GLN A 880 -29.23 -3.57 -32.91
CA GLN A 880 -29.45 -3.51 -34.35
C GLN A 880 -28.18 -3.09 -35.09
N GLN A 881 -28.04 -3.56 -36.33
CA GLN A 881 -27.04 -3.06 -37.27
C GLN A 881 -27.63 -1.87 -38.05
N THR A 882 -27.14 -0.68 -37.75
CA THR A 882 -27.47 0.59 -38.39
C THR A 882 -26.37 0.96 -39.38
N PHE A 883 -26.60 0.74 -40.67
CA PHE A 883 -25.57 0.85 -41.73
C PHE A 883 -24.38 -0.10 -41.45
N THR A 884 -23.22 0.45 -41.08
CA THR A 884 -22.01 -0.29 -40.70
C THR A 884 -21.98 -0.69 -39.22
N ASP A 885 -22.70 0.05 -38.37
CA ASP A 885 -22.44 0.10 -36.93
C ASP A 885 -23.49 -0.72 -36.16
N ILE A 886 -23.16 -1.18 -34.96
CA ILE A 886 -24.09 -1.93 -34.10
C ILE A 886 -24.44 -1.08 -32.88
N ASN A 887 -25.74 -0.85 -32.70
CA ASN A 887 -26.26 0.16 -31.78
C ASN A 887 -27.52 -0.31 -31.03
N TYR A 888 -27.79 0.33 -29.89
CA TYR A 888 -29.03 0.18 -29.13
C TYR A 888 -30.14 1.07 -29.71
N VAL A 889 -31.11 0.47 -30.40
CA VAL A 889 -32.28 1.18 -30.95
C VAL A 889 -33.45 1.09 -29.96
N LYS A 890 -34.08 2.23 -29.62
CA LYS A 890 -35.27 2.25 -28.75
C LYS A 890 -36.44 1.62 -29.51
N VAL A 891 -36.94 0.52 -28.99
CA VAL A 891 -38.07 -0.22 -29.58
C VAL A 891 -39.29 -0.25 -28.66
N GLY A 892 -39.17 0.14 -27.40
CA GLY A 892 -40.32 0.21 -26.49
C GLY A 892 -40.02 0.96 -25.19
N GLN A 893 -41.00 0.91 -24.28
CA GLN A 893 -40.88 1.40 -22.91
C GLN A 893 -41.92 0.73 -22.00
N TYR A 894 -41.68 0.78 -20.70
CA TYR A 894 -42.59 0.38 -19.64
C TYR A 894 -42.77 1.55 -18.68
N LEU A 895 -44.02 1.86 -18.34
CA LEU A 895 -44.39 2.81 -17.28
C LEU A 895 -45.24 2.06 -16.25
N LEU A 896 -45.06 2.33 -14.96
CA LEU A 896 -45.73 1.54 -13.90
C LEU A 896 -47.26 1.60 -14.02
N ASP A 897 -47.79 2.77 -14.39
CA ASP A 897 -49.24 3.02 -14.51
C ASP A 897 -49.85 2.64 -15.87
N ALA A 898 -49.02 2.46 -16.91
CA ALA A 898 -49.49 2.20 -18.29
C ALA A 898 -49.01 0.86 -18.89
N GLY A 899 -48.19 0.10 -18.16
CA GLY A 899 -47.65 -1.18 -18.62
C GLY A 899 -46.58 -1.04 -19.72
N ILE A 900 -46.41 -2.12 -20.48
CA ILE A 900 -45.40 -2.23 -21.56
C ILE A 900 -45.97 -1.78 -22.91
N THR A 901 -45.18 -1.01 -23.65
CA THR A 901 -45.44 -0.63 -25.05
C THR A 901 -44.23 -1.01 -25.90
N LEU A 902 -44.40 -1.88 -26.90
CA LEU A 902 -43.35 -2.28 -27.84
C LEU A 902 -43.77 -1.97 -29.28
N VAL A 903 -42.86 -1.36 -30.04
CA VAL A 903 -43.04 -0.98 -31.45
C VAL A 903 -42.47 -2.10 -32.33
N THR A 904 -43.23 -3.20 -32.45
CA THR A 904 -42.79 -4.44 -33.12
C THR A 904 -42.26 -4.25 -34.55
N LYS A 905 -42.82 -3.29 -35.29
CA LYS A 905 -42.36 -2.88 -36.64
C LYS A 905 -40.93 -2.34 -36.70
N ASN A 906 -40.33 -1.96 -35.56
CA ASN A 906 -38.97 -1.44 -35.46
C ASN A 906 -37.97 -2.52 -35.00
N LEU A 907 -38.37 -3.78 -34.83
CA LEU A 907 -37.49 -4.86 -34.35
C LEU A 907 -36.60 -5.39 -35.48
N GLN A 908 -35.30 -5.57 -35.21
CA GLN A 908 -34.42 -6.39 -36.04
C GLN A 908 -34.23 -7.74 -35.36
N TYR A 909 -34.32 -8.82 -36.14
CA TYR A 909 -33.98 -10.18 -35.72
C TYR A 909 -32.67 -10.63 -36.38
N PRO A 910 -31.91 -11.58 -35.80
CA PRO A 910 -30.55 -11.90 -36.25
C PRO A 910 -30.49 -12.27 -37.74
N ASN A 911 -31.47 -13.06 -38.17
CA ASN A 911 -31.59 -13.61 -39.52
C ASN A 911 -32.89 -13.15 -40.21
N GLY A 912 -33.43 -11.97 -39.82
CA GLY A 912 -34.68 -11.40 -40.37
C GLY A 912 -35.99 -12.05 -39.88
N VAL A 913 -35.92 -13.21 -39.26
CA VAL A 913 -37.08 -13.97 -38.73
C VAL A 913 -37.05 -13.99 -37.19
N PRO A 914 -38.19 -13.87 -36.49
CA PRO A 914 -38.26 -14.01 -35.02
C PRO A 914 -37.56 -15.28 -34.51
N VAL A 915 -36.88 -15.17 -33.37
CA VAL A 915 -36.27 -16.32 -32.68
C VAL A 915 -37.20 -16.77 -31.57
N GLU A 916 -38.01 -17.77 -31.87
CA GLU A 916 -38.90 -18.41 -30.91
C GLU A 916 -38.16 -19.55 -30.16
N ALA A 917 -38.46 -19.67 -28.87
CA ALA A 917 -38.01 -20.76 -27.99
C ALA A 917 -39.24 -21.47 -27.39
N PRO A 918 -39.95 -22.31 -28.18
CA PRO A 918 -41.12 -23.05 -27.71
C PRO A 918 -40.71 -24.14 -26.71
N CYS A 919 -41.69 -24.66 -25.96
CA CYS A 919 -41.48 -25.77 -25.05
C CYS A 919 -40.95 -27.04 -25.77
N PRO A 920 -39.82 -27.63 -25.35
CA PRO A 920 -39.25 -28.82 -26.02
C PRO A 920 -39.92 -30.15 -25.63
N ASN A 921 -40.67 -30.18 -24.53
CA ASN A 921 -41.47 -31.32 -24.07
C ASN A 921 -42.58 -30.79 -23.16
N THR A 922 -43.84 -30.89 -23.60
CA THR A 922 -45.02 -30.40 -22.86
C THR A 922 -45.04 -30.87 -21.41
N GLN A 923 -44.75 -32.14 -21.14
CA GLN A 923 -44.77 -32.69 -19.78
C GLN A 923 -43.70 -32.08 -18.86
N ALA A 924 -42.54 -31.69 -19.43
CA ALA A 924 -41.49 -31.01 -18.68
C ALA A 924 -41.85 -29.54 -18.38
N CYS A 925 -42.47 -28.84 -19.34
CA CYS A 925 -42.92 -27.47 -19.14
C CYS A 925 -44.17 -27.40 -18.25
N GLU A 926 -45.10 -28.36 -18.32
CA GLU A 926 -46.26 -28.46 -17.42
C GLU A 926 -45.85 -28.58 -15.95
N ALA A 927 -44.85 -29.42 -15.66
CA ALA A 927 -44.24 -29.49 -14.33
C ALA A 927 -43.64 -28.13 -13.91
N CYS A 928 -43.01 -27.42 -14.84
CA CYS A 928 -42.38 -26.12 -14.63
C CYS A 928 -43.39 -24.96 -14.43
N PHE A 929 -44.50 -24.95 -15.18
CA PHE A 929 -45.60 -23.98 -15.05
C PHE A 929 -46.38 -24.21 -13.75
N SER A 930 -46.46 -25.47 -13.29
CA SER A 930 -47.12 -25.87 -12.04
C SER A 930 -46.22 -25.71 -10.80
N ALA A 931 -44.90 -25.69 -10.98
CA ALA A 931 -43.96 -25.53 -9.88
C ALA A 931 -44.07 -24.13 -9.27
N GLY A 932 -44.38 -24.09 -7.97
CA GLY A 932 -44.01 -22.93 -7.15
C GLY A 932 -42.49 -22.82 -7.01
N PRO A 933 -41.96 -21.68 -6.52
CA PRO A 933 -40.57 -21.62 -6.09
C PRO A 933 -40.30 -22.71 -5.04
N PRO A 934 -39.09 -23.30 -5.01
CA PRO A 934 -38.74 -24.28 -3.99
C PRO A 934 -38.93 -23.68 -2.60
N SER A 935 -39.44 -24.47 -1.66
CA SER A 935 -39.59 -24.03 -0.28
C SER A 935 -38.22 -23.65 0.31
N PRO A 936 -38.13 -22.66 1.22
CA PRO A 936 -36.90 -22.41 1.98
C PRO A 936 -36.33 -23.67 2.66
N THR A 937 -37.19 -24.65 2.97
CA THR A 937 -36.80 -25.96 3.52
C THR A 937 -36.04 -26.86 2.53
N ASP A 938 -36.19 -26.67 1.22
CA ASP A 938 -35.51 -27.52 0.22
C ASP A 938 -34.12 -27.01 -0.13
N ALA A 939 -33.85 -25.71 0.05
CA ALA A 939 -32.49 -25.17 0.06
C ALA A 939 -31.67 -25.75 1.23
N LEU A 940 -32.31 -25.97 2.39
CA LEU A 940 -31.69 -26.55 3.58
C LEU A 940 -31.28 -28.03 3.41
N LYS A 941 -31.97 -28.82 2.57
CA LYS A 941 -31.62 -30.24 2.31
C LYS A 941 -30.27 -30.46 1.61
N LYS A 942 -29.64 -29.41 1.07
CA LYS A 942 -28.23 -29.47 0.61
C LYS A 942 -27.21 -29.15 1.72
N SER A 943 -27.66 -28.78 2.92
CA SER A 943 -26.80 -28.52 4.08
C SER A 943 -26.59 -29.74 5.00
N ASP A 944 -27.35 -30.83 4.83
CA ASP A 944 -27.26 -32.02 5.70
C ASP A 944 -25.86 -32.67 5.70
N ALA A 945 -25.10 -32.55 4.61
CA ALA A 945 -23.69 -32.94 4.56
C ALA A 945 -22.81 -32.09 5.51
N VAL A 946 -23.11 -30.79 5.65
CA VAL A 946 -22.41 -29.88 6.58
C VAL A 946 -22.85 -30.14 8.01
N VAL A 947 -24.12 -30.51 8.26
CA VAL A 947 -24.59 -30.94 9.58
C VAL A 947 -23.88 -32.22 10.03
N LEU A 948 -23.65 -33.18 9.12
CA LEU A 948 -22.87 -34.40 9.43
C LEU A 948 -21.39 -34.11 9.74
N VAL A 949 -20.78 -33.17 9.02
CA VAL A 949 -19.39 -32.72 9.26
C VAL A 949 -19.28 -31.93 10.57
N LEU A 950 -20.26 -31.08 10.90
CA LEU A 950 -20.32 -30.38 12.19
C LEU A 950 -20.57 -31.34 13.35
N GLY A 951 -21.46 -32.33 13.18
CA GLY A 951 -21.71 -33.37 14.20
C GLY A 951 -20.48 -34.23 14.49
N THR A 952 -19.71 -34.60 13.45
CA THR A 952 -18.44 -35.32 13.64
C THR A 952 -17.34 -34.45 14.23
N LEU A 953 -17.25 -33.16 13.88
CA LEU A 953 -16.34 -32.21 14.53
C LEU A 953 -16.68 -31.98 16.01
N VAL A 954 -17.96 -31.79 16.36
CA VAL A 954 -18.41 -31.67 17.75
C VAL A 954 -18.16 -32.96 18.52
N GLY A 955 -18.34 -34.13 17.89
CA GLY A 955 -17.95 -35.43 18.46
C GLY A 955 -16.44 -35.53 18.74
N LEU A 956 -15.60 -35.08 17.81
CA LEU A 956 -14.14 -35.05 17.97
C LEU A 956 -13.69 -34.08 19.07
N PHE A 957 -14.26 -32.87 19.13
CA PHE A 957 -13.98 -31.92 20.22
C PHE A 957 -14.49 -32.42 21.58
N GLY A 958 -15.65 -33.09 21.61
CA GLY A 958 -16.16 -33.76 22.81
C GLY A 958 -15.23 -34.88 23.30
N ALA A 959 -14.78 -35.75 22.39
CA ALA A 959 -13.81 -36.81 22.70
C ALA A 959 -12.46 -36.24 23.19
N ALA A 960 -11.97 -35.18 22.55
CA ALA A 960 -10.76 -34.47 22.97
C ALA A 960 -10.90 -33.85 24.37
N ALA A 961 -12.03 -33.18 24.65
CA ALA A 961 -12.31 -32.60 25.97
C ALA A 961 -12.42 -33.67 27.06
N ILE A 962 -13.10 -34.79 26.79
CA ILE A 962 -13.20 -35.94 27.71
C ILE A 962 -11.82 -36.57 27.96
N GLY A 963 -11.01 -36.73 26.91
CA GLY A 963 -9.62 -37.21 27.03
C GLY A 963 -8.74 -36.27 27.86
N LEU A 964 -8.91 -34.95 27.72
CA LEU A 964 -8.16 -33.94 28.47
C LEU A 964 -8.60 -33.88 29.94
N ILE A 965 -9.90 -34.02 30.22
CA ILE A 965 -10.45 -34.17 31.58
C ILE A 965 -9.96 -35.47 32.25
N LEU A 966 -9.96 -36.59 31.53
CA LEU A 966 -9.39 -37.85 32.02
C LEU A 966 -7.88 -37.74 32.27
N GLY A 967 -7.12 -37.09 31.38
CA GLY A 967 -5.70 -36.82 31.58
C GLY A 967 -5.44 -35.99 32.84
N ILE A 968 -6.21 -34.92 33.06
CA ILE A 968 -6.15 -34.11 34.30
C ILE A 968 -6.48 -34.96 35.53
N LEU A 969 -7.53 -35.79 35.48
CA LEU A 969 -7.91 -36.66 36.60
C LEU A 969 -6.86 -37.74 36.91
N ILE A 970 -6.20 -38.30 35.90
CA ILE A 970 -5.10 -39.26 36.06
C ILE A 970 -3.87 -38.60 36.68
N CYS A 971 -3.48 -37.41 36.20
CA CYS A 971 -2.39 -36.63 36.80
C CYS A 971 -2.70 -36.23 38.25
N ARG A 972 -3.93 -35.79 38.53
CA ARG A 972 -4.39 -35.39 39.88
C ARG A 972 -4.42 -36.55 40.89
N ARG A 973 -4.27 -37.80 40.43
CA ARG A 973 -4.22 -39.01 41.28
C ARG A 973 -2.79 -39.50 41.58
N ARG A 974 -1.74 -38.80 41.13
CA ARG A 974 -0.35 -39.33 41.15
C ARG A 974 0.74 -38.42 41.74
N GLY A 975 0.38 -37.32 42.41
CA GLY A 975 1.35 -36.43 43.06
C GLY A 975 0.88 -35.90 44.41
N HIS A 976 1.25 -36.57 45.50
CA HIS A 976 1.02 -36.06 46.87
C HIS A 976 2.06 -36.57 47.89
N THR A 977 3.29 -36.08 47.78
CA THR A 977 4.33 -36.00 48.84
C THR A 977 5.14 -34.73 48.53
N ASN A 978 4.84 -33.59 49.17
CA ASN A 978 5.45 -33.08 50.42
C ASN A 978 6.93 -32.69 50.22
N ASN A 979 7.43 -31.47 50.47
CA ASN A 979 6.97 -30.29 51.25
C ASN A 979 7.28 -28.98 50.46
N SER A 980 6.49 -27.89 50.45
CA SER A 980 6.33 -26.83 51.49
C SER A 980 7.66 -26.17 51.93
N THR A 981 7.86 -24.85 52.03
CA THR A 981 7.02 -23.61 51.95
C THR A 981 7.83 -22.48 51.26
N TYR A 982 7.37 -21.29 50.86
CA TYR A 982 6.10 -20.50 50.95
C TYR A 982 6.01 -19.60 49.67
N LEU A 983 5.27 -18.48 49.49
CA LEU A 983 4.39 -17.59 50.28
C LEU A 983 3.21 -17.10 49.36
N THR A 984 2.56 -15.95 49.61
CA THR A 984 1.31 -15.56 48.91
C THR A 984 1.09 -14.04 48.70
N ALA A 985 0.37 -13.70 47.63
CA ALA A 985 -0.54 -12.54 47.55
C ALA A 985 -1.66 -12.86 46.53
N THR A 986 -2.91 -12.48 46.82
CA THR A 986 -4.10 -12.75 45.97
C THR A 986 -5.09 -11.59 46.07
N TYR A 987 -5.96 -11.42 45.06
CA TYR A 987 -7.21 -10.66 45.19
C TYR A 987 -8.26 -11.20 44.22
N GLU A 988 -9.47 -11.44 44.74
CA GLU A 988 -10.69 -11.78 43.99
C GLU A 988 -11.78 -10.73 44.27
N ALA A 989 -12.89 -10.78 43.53
CA ALA A 989 -14.06 -9.93 43.70
C ALA A 989 -15.37 -10.76 43.82
N PRO A 990 -16.33 -10.39 44.70
CA PRO A 990 -17.65 -11.01 44.77
C PRO A 990 -18.77 -10.18 44.09
N GLN A 991 -20.00 -10.71 44.08
CA GLN A 991 -21.12 -10.27 43.23
C GLN A 991 -22.22 -9.44 43.96
N ARG A 992 -23.21 -8.98 43.18
CA ARG A 992 -24.44 -8.25 43.54
C ARG A 992 -25.30 -8.89 44.64
N THR A 993 -26.09 -8.06 45.34
CA THR A 993 -27.54 -8.28 45.48
C THR A 993 -28.30 -6.97 45.84
N ASP A 994 -29.48 -6.81 45.23
CA ASP A 994 -30.68 -6.06 45.66
C ASP A 994 -30.63 -4.53 45.99
N ASN A 995 -31.83 -4.00 46.31
CA ASN A 995 -32.33 -2.61 46.15
C ASN A 995 -33.55 -2.44 47.13
N PRO A 996 -34.22 -1.27 47.35
CA PRO A 996 -33.87 0.15 47.15
C PRO A 996 -34.04 1.06 48.40
N SER A 997 -33.42 2.25 48.43
CA SER A 997 -33.81 3.52 49.12
C SER A 997 -32.59 4.46 49.20
N GLY A 998 -32.69 5.79 49.34
CA GLY A 998 -33.84 6.71 49.26
C GLY A 998 -33.51 8.07 49.88
N CYS A 999 -33.88 9.19 49.23
CA CYS A 999 -33.60 10.59 49.65
C CYS A 999 -32.08 10.99 49.58
N GLU A 1000 -31.66 12.25 49.42
CA GLU A 1000 -32.34 13.53 49.09
C GLU A 1000 -31.33 14.54 48.49
N PHE A 1001 -31.81 15.62 47.87
CA PHE A 1001 -30.99 16.80 47.48
C PHE A 1001 -31.13 17.92 48.52
N PRO A 1002 -30.11 18.79 48.64
CA PRO A 1002 -30.22 20.19 48.17
C PRO A 1002 -29.03 20.56 47.25
N SER A 1003 -29.09 21.46 46.26
CA SER A 1003 -29.51 22.88 46.21
C SER A 1003 -28.66 23.78 47.13
N GLU A 1004 -28.25 25.02 46.77
CA GLU A 1004 -28.65 25.92 45.66
C GLU A 1004 -27.55 27.01 45.42
N ASP A 1005 -27.57 27.72 44.27
CA ASP A 1005 -27.04 29.10 44.05
C ASP A 1005 -25.50 29.44 44.21
N ARG A 1006 -24.89 30.49 43.62
CA ARG A 1006 -25.22 31.46 42.53
C ARG A 1006 -23.98 32.24 41.98
N PHE A 1007 -24.14 32.83 40.78
CA PHE A 1007 -23.52 34.08 40.24
C PHE A 1007 -21.98 34.31 40.03
N THR A 1008 -21.56 34.17 38.76
CA THR A 1008 -20.76 35.11 37.89
C THR A 1008 -19.26 35.49 38.11
N PRO A 1009 -18.52 35.78 37.00
CA PRO A 1009 -17.11 36.27 36.95
C PRO A 1009 -17.03 37.82 36.79
N PRO A 1010 -15.88 38.49 36.48
CA PRO A 1010 -14.50 38.01 36.22
C PRO A 1010 -13.37 38.72 36.98
N GLY A 1011 -12.12 38.25 36.82
CA GLY A 1011 -10.90 38.91 37.31
C GLY A 1011 -9.66 38.53 36.50
N SER A 1012 -8.86 39.51 36.09
CA SER A 1012 -7.68 39.36 35.21
C SER A 1012 -6.37 39.22 35.99
N CYS A 1013 -5.45 38.37 35.51
CA CYS A 1013 -4.02 38.49 35.77
C CYS A 1013 -3.21 38.03 34.55
N SER A 1014 -2.00 38.58 34.36
CA SER A 1014 -1.31 38.59 33.07
C SER A 1014 0.11 37.98 33.10
N VAL A 1015 0.43 37.21 32.06
CA VAL A 1015 1.74 37.07 31.39
C VAL A 1015 3.00 36.98 32.27
N GLY A 1016 3.58 35.78 32.34
CA GLY A 1016 4.97 35.53 32.75
C GLY A 1016 5.45 34.18 32.18
N PRO A 1017 6.62 34.09 31.50
CA PRO A 1017 6.99 32.89 30.76
C PRO A 1017 7.84 31.90 31.58
N THR A 1018 7.65 30.60 31.35
CA THR A 1018 8.58 29.54 31.77
C THR A 1018 8.94 28.65 30.58
N GLN A 1019 10.21 28.25 30.54
CA GLN A 1019 10.83 27.61 29.38
C GLN A 1019 10.40 26.16 29.16
N SER A 1020 10.53 25.72 27.92
CA SER A 1020 10.54 24.31 27.53
C SER A 1020 11.60 23.50 28.30
N LYS A 1021 11.17 22.39 28.89
CA LYS A 1021 11.96 21.15 28.90
C LYS A 1021 11.10 20.01 28.36
N ILE A 1022 11.79 19.03 27.78
CA ILE A 1022 11.26 17.84 27.10
C ILE A 1022 10.84 16.81 28.15
#